data_AF-A0A1H7MD23-F1
#
_entry.id   AF-A0A1H7MD23-F1
#
_cell.length_a   1.000
_cell.length_b   1.000
_cell.length_c   1.000
_cell.angle_alpha   90.00
_cell.angle_beta   90.00
_cell.angle_gamma   90.00
#
_symmetry.space_group_name_H-M   'P 1'
#
loop_
_entity.id
_entity.type
_entity.pdbx_description
1 polymer ?
#
loop_
_entity_poly.entity_id
_entity_poly.type
_entity_poly.pdbx_seq_one_letter_code
_entity_poly.pdbx_strand_id
1 'polypeptide(L)'
;MLNMYYDMMINKYINQIDTSIDALELKLRVWDFINSLDKTDLSEEEIKNIVSNIGNLGTTLDESNPPKFEWYLNTIVDNDLCAKCGACSIVCPNHIVEFEEKPFIVKECLRKGNGMCQEVCPRVNAGSYEIRTRLNSFEEYYYGKSDIKGQSGGVVTKFLEYLLNDKKIDGAVVIGGSHWKPSSMLVTNSQDLLNLHKIDIDSTPKSRYSISSLNAIMEAGEMGFEKIAVVGLPCQVAGLRNIQYHQFNSKHDAERGWNGRPAKIPKIEYVLGLFCTEKFEYSKILDKINTLGINVDDIVKFDVKGPNFLISTETEDHEIKLNEMEPSPGCLMCRDFDAELADISFGEKGSPKGFSTVVIRTEKGKIIKDYFDFNNDVDIEEIEFMRNFKEKRFQKEIKHRKESGKANSYYYLWRFGGVGMGQKGRAYLRFRTTIGGYYDADLLMEISAIAKKYGGIIKLTSREEIEIQGIKLDDVEDIVYDCKDLPLVNGTEGPLVRSLMSCPGKERCLLGLINTSEIAEKIEEKYAEKPANYKFKIGITGCPNKCLSVSTTDFGIHGVKTPLTNDNCNGCGRCEDVCKINAIEITGKNAITDYDSCISCGKCIPACPNNAKDIKYKGYCLSIGGKGGRETILGHEMYVDSEDEIYKTLDAVFEVYNKHAKNPQRERLASTIKRIGQLNFFNEVEKVKLSK
;
A
#
# COMPACT_ATOMS: atom_id res chain seq x y z
N MET A 1 21.29 18.24 46.58
CA MET A 1 22.19 17.62 47.57
C MET A 1 22.06 16.10 47.58
N LEU A 2 20.86 15.53 47.78
CA LEU A 2 20.66 14.07 47.80
C LEU A 2 21.04 13.38 46.48
N ASN A 3 20.62 13.92 45.32
CA ASN A 3 20.98 13.34 44.01
C ASN A 3 22.49 13.33 43.75
N MET A 4 23.21 14.37 44.20
CA MET A 4 24.67 14.41 44.10
C MET A 4 25.35 13.38 45.01
N TYR A 5 24.76 13.12 46.19
CA TYR A 5 25.23 12.07 47.08
C TYR A 5 25.02 10.70 46.44
N TYR A 6 23.84 10.40 45.90
CA TYR A 6 23.59 9.14 45.19
C TYR A 6 24.47 8.97 43.95
N ASP A 7 24.67 10.02 43.16
CA ASP A 7 25.59 9.96 42.01
C ASP A 7 27.02 9.62 42.41
N MET A 8 27.54 10.23 43.48
CA MET A 8 28.86 9.89 44.01
C MET A 8 28.94 8.43 44.45
N MET A 9 27.90 7.93 45.12
CA MET A 9 27.85 6.56 45.63
C MET A 9 27.72 5.53 44.50
N ILE A 10 26.85 5.77 43.52
CA ILE A 10 26.66 4.92 42.35
C ILE A 10 27.97 4.84 41.54
N ASN A 11 28.60 5.99 41.24
CA ASN A 11 29.87 6.02 40.52
C ASN A 11 30.99 5.26 41.26
N LYS A 12 31.06 5.41 42.58
CA LYS A 12 32.07 4.74 43.42
C LYS A 12 31.96 3.21 43.31
N TYR A 13 30.75 2.66 43.27
CA TYR A 13 30.54 1.21 43.23
C TYR A 13 30.53 0.63 41.81
N ILE A 14 30.04 1.37 40.80
CA ILE A 14 30.11 0.94 39.39
C ILE A 14 31.57 0.78 38.95
N ASN A 15 32.44 1.76 39.27
CA ASN A 15 33.87 1.71 38.92
C ASN A 15 34.64 0.59 39.62
N GLN A 16 34.07 -0.07 40.64
CA GLN A 16 34.67 -1.23 41.31
C GLN A 16 34.24 -2.56 40.67
N ILE A 17 33.16 -2.58 39.89
CA ILE A 17 32.53 -3.80 39.37
C ILE A 17 32.73 -3.93 37.86
N ASP A 18 32.76 -2.82 37.11
CA ASP A 18 32.91 -2.81 35.65
C ASP A 18 34.15 -2.00 35.23
N THR A 19 35.00 -2.60 34.40
CA THR A 19 36.20 -1.96 33.81
C THR A 19 36.03 -1.66 32.32
N SER A 20 34.84 -1.88 31.76
CA SER A 20 34.48 -1.60 30.35
C SER A 20 33.78 -0.24 30.17
N ILE A 21 33.54 0.14 28.91
CA ILE A 21 33.02 1.46 28.48
C ILE A 21 31.51 1.65 28.79
N ASP A 22 30.77 0.61 29.18
CA ASP A 22 29.31 0.65 29.36
C ASP A 22 28.84 1.12 30.76
N ALA A 23 29.72 1.77 31.52
CA ALA A 23 29.42 2.33 32.84
C ALA A 23 28.27 3.36 32.84
N LEU A 24 28.03 4.02 31.71
CA LEU A 24 26.95 5.00 31.57
C LEU A 24 25.56 4.34 31.52
N GLU A 25 25.43 3.21 30.84
CA GLU A 25 24.14 2.51 30.73
C GLU A 25 23.75 1.83 32.04
N LEU A 26 24.73 1.20 32.71
CA LEU A 26 24.53 0.64 34.05
C LEU A 26 24.09 1.72 35.03
N LYS A 27 24.69 2.92 34.94
CA LYS A 27 24.34 4.06 35.78
C LYS A 27 22.91 4.54 35.54
N LEU A 28 22.47 4.63 34.29
CA LEU A 28 21.09 5.01 33.95
C LEU A 28 20.07 4.01 34.51
N ARG A 29 20.33 2.70 34.37
CA ARG A 29 19.45 1.65 34.91
C ARG A 29 19.36 1.66 36.43
N VAL A 30 20.48 1.89 37.12
CA VAL A 30 20.49 2.06 38.59
C VAL A 30 19.68 3.29 38.98
N TRP A 31 19.79 4.39 38.23
CA TRP A 31 19.02 5.60 38.45
C TRP A 31 17.52 5.41 38.25
N ASP A 32 17.12 4.74 37.17
CA ASP A 32 15.71 4.43 36.90
C ASP A 32 15.12 3.53 37.99
N PHE A 33 15.89 2.55 38.46
CA PHE A 33 15.46 1.69 39.56
C PHE A 33 15.30 2.48 40.87
N ILE A 34 16.27 3.33 41.23
CA ILE A 34 16.19 4.18 42.42
C ILE A 34 14.98 5.14 42.33
N ASN A 35 14.72 5.73 41.17
CA ASN A 35 13.56 6.60 40.94
C ASN A 35 12.23 5.84 41.01
N SER A 36 12.24 4.53 40.71
CA SER A 36 11.05 3.68 40.85
C SER A 36 10.76 3.26 42.30
N LEU A 37 11.77 3.31 43.17
CA LEU A 37 11.60 3.09 44.59
C LEU A 37 11.02 4.38 45.17
N ASP A 38 9.79 4.32 45.65
CA ASP A 38 9.06 5.45 46.28
C ASP A 38 9.63 5.76 47.69
N LYS A 39 10.97 5.86 47.79
CA LYS A 39 11.80 6.05 48.98
C LYS A 39 12.76 7.20 48.74
N THR A 40 12.76 8.18 49.64
CA THR A 40 13.59 9.38 49.51
C THR A 40 14.92 9.30 50.27
N ASP A 41 15.19 8.25 51.05
CA ASP A 41 16.43 8.10 51.84
C ASP A 41 16.95 6.64 51.80
N LEU A 42 17.64 6.28 50.73
CA LEU A 42 18.38 5.02 50.60
C LEU A 42 19.72 5.08 51.36
N SER A 43 20.02 4.01 52.11
CA SER A 43 21.31 3.81 52.78
C SER A 43 22.42 3.38 51.80
N GLU A 44 23.68 3.58 52.19
CA GLU A 44 24.85 3.18 51.38
C GLU A 44 24.87 1.66 51.08
N GLU A 45 24.44 0.83 52.04
CA GLU A 45 24.34 -0.64 51.86
C GLU A 45 23.23 -1.02 50.87
N GLU A 46 22.09 -0.29 50.86
CA GLU A 46 21.01 -0.48 49.88
C GLU A 46 21.48 -0.11 48.47
N ILE A 47 22.19 1.01 48.30
CA ILE A 47 22.73 1.43 46.99
C ILE A 47 23.76 0.41 46.49
N LYS A 48 24.66 -0.05 47.36
CA LYS A 48 25.64 -1.08 47.02
C LYS A 48 24.98 -2.39 46.59
N ASN A 49 23.91 -2.80 47.28
CA ASN A 49 23.12 -3.99 46.91
C ASN A 49 22.39 -3.80 45.58
N ILE A 50 21.81 -2.62 45.32
CA ILE A 50 21.16 -2.30 44.03
C ILE A 50 22.19 -2.39 42.91
N VAL A 51 23.34 -1.73 43.05
CA VAL A 51 24.41 -1.75 42.05
C VAL A 51 24.96 -3.16 41.84
N SER A 52 25.12 -3.96 42.90
CA SER A 52 25.64 -5.34 42.80
C SER A 52 24.61 -6.31 42.19
N ASN A 53 23.32 -6.11 42.45
CA ASN A 53 22.24 -6.93 41.88
C ASN A 53 22.00 -6.59 40.41
N ILE A 54 22.03 -5.31 40.04
CA ILE A 54 21.91 -4.87 38.64
C ILE A 54 23.21 -5.19 37.87
N GLY A 55 24.37 -5.07 38.53
CA GLY A 55 25.69 -5.40 37.99
C GLY A 55 25.97 -6.89 37.81
N ASN A 56 25.14 -7.79 38.35
CA ASN A 56 25.15 -9.21 38.01
C ASN A 56 24.45 -9.44 36.65
N LEU A 57 25.10 -8.99 35.57
CA LEU A 57 24.67 -9.20 34.19
C LEU A 57 24.75 -10.67 33.71
N GLY A 58 24.97 -11.62 34.61
CA GLY A 58 25.10 -13.05 34.27
C GLY A 58 23.89 -13.96 34.56
N THR A 59 22.79 -13.50 35.17
CA THR A 59 21.74 -14.44 35.64
C THR A 59 20.28 -13.97 35.58
N THR A 60 19.86 -13.26 34.53
CA THR A 60 18.41 -13.14 34.20
C THR A 60 18.04 -13.23 32.72
N LEU A 61 19.01 -13.44 31.84
CA LEU A 61 18.76 -14.09 30.56
C LEU A 61 19.49 -15.42 30.63
N ASP A 62 18.75 -16.50 30.82
CA ASP A 62 19.24 -17.79 30.37
C ASP A 62 19.40 -17.68 28.84
N GLU A 63 20.58 -17.24 28.37
CA GLU A 63 20.93 -17.13 26.96
C GLU A 63 20.81 -18.47 26.24
N SER A 64 20.70 -19.58 26.98
CA SER A 64 20.48 -20.90 26.40
C SER A 64 19.01 -21.17 26.02
N ASN A 65 18.04 -20.39 26.53
CA ASN A 65 16.63 -20.56 26.18
C ASN A 65 15.74 -19.34 26.55
N PRO A 66 15.74 -18.25 25.76
CA PRO A 66 14.73 -17.19 25.94
C PRO A 66 13.32 -17.79 25.78
N PRO A 67 12.32 -17.34 26.56
CA PRO A 67 10.94 -17.78 26.39
C PRO A 67 10.51 -17.53 24.94
N LYS A 68 10.26 -18.61 24.19
CA LYS A 68 9.81 -18.54 22.80
C LYS A 68 8.37 -18.05 22.78
N PHE A 69 8.19 -16.75 22.68
CA PHE A 69 6.88 -16.16 22.44
C PHE A 69 6.40 -16.46 21.02
N GLU A 70 5.10 -16.74 20.87
CA GLU A 70 4.50 -16.93 19.55
C GLU A 70 4.45 -15.60 18.79
N TRP A 71 5.21 -15.53 17.69
CA TRP A 71 5.24 -14.38 16.80
C TRP A 71 5.25 -14.83 15.34
N TYR A 72 4.24 -14.42 14.57
CA TYR A 72 4.13 -14.83 13.17
C TYR A 72 5.38 -14.46 12.37
N LEU A 73 5.98 -13.30 12.66
CA LEU A 73 7.14 -12.82 11.93
C LEU A 73 8.42 -13.64 12.18
N ASN A 74 8.44 -14.59 13.12
CA ASN A 74 9.51 -15.60 13.19
C ASN A 74 9.62 -16.38 11.86
N THR A 75 8.49 -16.61 11.16
CA THR A 75 8.48 -17.22 9.82
C THR A 75 9.24 -16.40 8.76
N ILE A 76 9.46 -15.12 9.02
CA ILE A 76 10.19 -14.19 8.14
C ILE A 76 11.61 -13.94 8.67
N VAL A 77 11.75 -13.66 9.95
CA VAL A 77 13.01 -13.29 10.60
C VAL A 77 13.96 -14.48 10.65
N ASP A 78 13.50 -15.63 11.13
CA ASP A 78 14.36 -16.81 11.32
C ASP A 78 14.68 -17.54 10.01
N ASN A 79 14.01 -17.16 8.92
CA ASN A 79 14.19 -17.74 7.59
C ASN A 79 14.94 -16.82 6.61
N ASP A 80 15.66 -15.81 7.12
CA ASP A 80 16.49 -14.90 6.32
C ASP A 80 15.70 -14.08 5.28
N LEU A 81 14.39 -13.92 5.47
CA LEU A 81 13.52 -13.16 4.57
C LEU A 81 13.40 -11.69 4.99
N CYS A 82 13.59 -11.41 6.29
CA CYS A 82 13.36 -10.10 6.87
C CYS A 82 14.22 -9.02 6.20
N ALA A 83 13.55 -7.99 5.67
CA ALA A 83 14.25 -6.84 5.09
C ALA A 83 14.82 -5.88 6.15
N LYS A 84 14.56 -6.12 7.44
CA LYS A 84 15.01 -5.29 8.57
C LYS A 84 14.50 -3.84 8.50
N CYS A 85 13.31 -3.62 7.93
CA CYS A 85 12.77 -2.29 7.67
C CYS A 85 12.20 -1.55 8.89
N GLY A 86 12.02 -2.21 10.03
CA GLY A 86 11.46 -1.61 11.25
C GLY A 86 9.95 -1.37 11.24
N ALA A 87 9.22 -1.62 10.14
CA ALA A 87 7.78 -1.36 10.07
C ALA A 87 6.97 -2.05 11.19
N CYS A 88 7.39 -3.25 11.58
CA CYS A 88 6.78 -4.03 12.66
C CYS A 88 6.91 -3.39 14.05
N SER A 89 7.99 -2.67 14.35
CA SER A 89 8.17 -2.01 15.66
C SER A 89 7.31 -0.76 15.75
N ILE A 90 7.26 0.02 14.66
CA ILE A 90 6.52 1.29 14.56
C ILE A 90 5.02 1.12 14.84
N VAL A 91 4.44 0.00 14.39
CA VAL A 91 2.99 -0.26 14.51
C VAL A 91 2.61 -1.01 15.77
N CYS A 92 3.56 -1.34 16.65
CA CYS A 92 3.28 -2.10 17.85
C CYS A 92 2.76 -1.16 18.95
N PRO A 93 1.46 -1.18 19.31
CA PRO A 93 0.91 -0.25 20.30
C PRO A 93 1.35 -0.55 21.75
N ASN A 94 2.05 -1.67 21.97
CA ASN A 94 2.54 -2.08 23.28
C ASN A 94 4.07 -1.98 23.41
N HIS A 95 4.77 -1.51 22.37
CA HIS A 95 6.23 -1.37 22.34
C HIS A 95 7.00 -2.66 22.71
N ILE A 96 6.44 -3.83 22.40
CA ILE A 96 7.07 -5.13 22.73
C ILE A 96 7.98 -5.64 21.63
N VAL A 97 8.01 -5.00 20.45
CA VAL A 97 8.86 -5.36 19.32
C VAL A 97 10.11 -4.48 19.38
N GLU A 98 11.22 -5.07 19.82
CA GLU A 98 12.52 -4.41 19.87
C GLU A 98 13.33 -4.72 18.60
N PHE A 99 14.43 -3.99 18.41
CA PHE A 99 15.23 -4.07 17.19
C PHE A 99 16.72 -4.02 17.51
N GLU A 100 17.37 -5.17 17.41
CA GLU A 100 18.82 -5.31 17.55
C GLU A 100 19.35 -6.12 16.37
N GLU A 101 19.78 -5.42 15.31
CA GLU A 101 20.06 -5.93 13.96
C GLU A 101 18.89 -6.65 13.26
N LYS A 102 17.99 -7.30 13.99
CA LYS A 102 16.75 -7.95 13.56
C LYS A 102 15.66 -7.66 14.60
N PRO A 103 14.38 -7.66 14.19
CA PRO A 103 13.30 -7.43 15.15
C PRO A 103 13.00 -8.71 15.93
N PHE A 104 12.65 -8.57 17.21
CA PHE A 104 12.22 -9.66 18.10
C PHE A 104 11.20 -9.12 19.12
N ILE A 105 10.49 -10.02 19.81
CA ILE A 105 9.57 -9.63 20.87
C ILE A 105 10.11 -9.97 22.25
N VAL A 106 10.02 -9.02 23.17
CA VAL A 106 10.48 -9.18 24.57
C VAL A 106 9.38 -9.67 25.51
N LYS A 107 8.13 -9.67 25.04
CA LYS A 107 6.96 -10.06 25.82
C LYS A 107 5.90 -10.68 24.92
N GLU A 108 5.03 -11.49 25.51
CA GLU A 108 3.91 -12.09 24.81
C GLU A 108 2.94 -11.04 24.23
N CYS A 109 2.63 -11.20 22.94
CA CYS A 109 1.68 -10.37 22.21
C CYS A 109 0.23 -10.73 22.57
N LEU A 110 -0.63 -9.72 22.77
CA LEU A 110 -2.07 -9.89 22.99
C LEU A 110 -2.77 -10.68 21.87
N ARG A 111 -2.27 -10.59 20.64
CA ARG A 111 -2.78 -11.29 19.45
C ARG A 111 -2.00 -12.58 19.14
N LYS A 112 -1.20 -13.10 20.09
CA LYS A 112 -0.35 -14.29 19.91
C LYS A 112 0.46 -14.24 18.60
N GLY A 113 1.04 -13.08 18.35
CA GLY A 113 1.88 -12.86 17.18
C GLY A 113 1.18 -12.48 15.88
N ASN A 114 -0.15 -12.46 15.84
CA ASN A 114 -0.96 -12.08 14.67
C ASN A 114 -1.38 -10.61 14.72
N GLY A 115 -0.40 -9.75 15.02
CA GLY A 115 -0.59 -8.31 15.22
C GLY A 115 -0.56 -7.49 13.94
N MET A 116 -0.69 -6.16 14.09
CA MET A 116 -0.53 -5.22 12.96
C MET A 116 0.86 -5.34 12.33
N CYS A 117 1.88 -5.74 13.10
CA CYS A 117 3.22 -6.02 12.63
C CYS A 117 3.26 -7.04 11.47
N GLN A 118 2.40 -8.07 11.48
CA GLN A 118 2.27 -9.03 10.39
C GLN A 118 1.68 -8.36 9.14
N GLU A 119 0.59 -7.61 9.31
CA GLU A 119 -0.20 -7.00 8.23
C GLU A 119 0.59 -5.92 7.47
N VAL A 120 1.51 -5.22 8.15
CA VAL A 120 2.34 -4.19 7.51
C VAL A 120 3.70 -4.70 7.01
N CYS A 121 4.06 -5.94 7.34
CA CYS A 121 5.37 -6.47 6.96
C CYS A 121 5.47 -6.62 5.43
N PRO A 122 6.39 -5.91 4.76
CA PRO A 122 6.53 -5.96 3.30
C PRO A 122 7.04 -7.33 2.81
N ARG A 123 7.46 -8.21 3.73
CA ARG A 123 7.88 -9.60 3.45
C ARG A 123 6.78 -10.62 3.67
N VAL A 124 5.61 -10.20 4.15
CA VAL A 124 4.40 -11.03 4.21
C VAL A 124 3.53 -10.72 3.01
N ASN A 125 3.31 -9.43 2.73
CA ASN A 125 2.61 -8.97 1.53
C ASN A 125 3.21 -7.63 1.09
N ALA A 126 3.65 -7.53 -0.17
CA ALA A 126 4.13 -6.28 -0.74
C ALA A 126 3.00 -5.25 -0.92
N GLY A 127 1.79 -5.70 -1.30
CA GLY A 127 0.66 -4.86 -1.69
C GLY A 127 0.97 -3.82 -2.77
N SER A 128 2.07 -4.02 -3.53
CA SER A 128 2.67 -2.94 -4.32
C SER A 128 1.84 -2.64 -5.56
N TYR A 129 1.09 -3.61 -6.10
CA TYR A 129 0.10 -3.34 -7.16
C TYR A 129 -0.96 -2.35 -6.69
N GLU A 130 -1.69 -2.67 -5.61
CA GLU A 130 -2.76 -1.82 -5.11
C GLU A 130 -2.26 -0.45 -4.63
N ILE A 131 -1.07 -0.41 -4.03
CA ILE A 131 -0.44 0.85 -3.60
C ILE A 131 -0.12 1.74 -4.80
N ARG A 132 0.51 1.21 -5.87
CA ARG A 132 0.82 1.99 -7.09
C ARG A 132 -0.45 2.53 -7.75
N THR A 133 -1.49 1.70 -7.85
CA THR A 133 -2.80 2.13 -8.39
C THR A 133 -3.42 3.24 -7.54
N ARG A 134 -3.30 3.17 -6.21
CA ARG A 134 -3.79 4.22 -5.29
C ARG A 134 -3.02 5.52 -5.33
N LEU A 135 -1.71 5.42 -5.56
CA LEU A 135 -0.85 6.58 -5.71
C LEU A 135 -0.99 7.24 -7.10
N ASN A 136 -1.65 6.56 -8.04
CA ASN A 136 -1.60 6.92 -9.47
C ASN A 136 -0.15 7.11 -9.92
N SER A 137 0.71 6.14 -9.56
CA SER A 137 2.15 6.26 -9.68
C SER A 137 2.59 6.40 -11.13
N PHE A 138 3.54 7.30 -11.37
CA PHE A 138 4.22 7.48 -12.66
C PHE A 138 5.74 7.56 -12.43
N GLU A 139 6.51 7.84 -13.47
CA GLU A 139 7.95 8.11 -13.37
C GLU A 139 8.31 9.32 -14.24
N GLU A 140 8.82 10.39 -13.61
CA GLU A 140 9.45 11.49 -14.31
C GLU A 140 10.90 11.60 -13.82
N TYR A 141 11.86 11.61 -14.75
CA TYR A 141 13.28 11.53 -14.47
C TYR A 141 13.94 12.90 -14.60
N TYR A 142 14.69 13.27 -13.56
CA TYR A 142 15.43 14.52 -13.49
C TYR A 142 16.78 14.30 -12.82
N TYR A 143 17.70 15.23 -13.00
CA TYR A 143 18.86 15.35 -12.12
C TYR A 143 19.09 16.80 -11.72
N GLY A 144 19.58 16.99 -10.50
CA GLY A 144 19.83 18.30 -9.92
C GLY A 144 20.95 18.24 -8.89
N LYS A 145 21.34 19.41 -8.39
CA LYS A 145 22.41 19.55 -7.40
C LYS A 145 22.01 20.62 -6.39
N SER A 146 22.48 20.44 -5.15
CA SER A 146 22.38 21.44 -4.09
C SER A 146 23.74 22.04 -3.75
N ASP A 147 23.74 23.20 -3.09
CA ASP A 147 24.95 23.81 -2.53
C ASP A 147 25.54 23.03 -1.32
N ILE A 148 24.78 22.10 -0.76
CA ILE A 148 25.23 21.22 0.33
C ILE A 148 26.21 20.17 -0.22
N LYS A 149 27.45 20.15 0.29
CA LYS A 149 28.46 19.14 -0.05
C LYS A 149 28.12 17.80 0.62
N GLY A 150 27.80 16.77 -0.17
CA GLY A 150 27.55 15.40 0.29
C GLY A 150 27.18 14.46 -0.87
N GLN A 151 27.36 13.15 -0.69
CA GLN A 151 26.99 12.10 -1.64
C GLN A 151 25.46 11.94 -1.66
N SER A 152 24.79 12.13 -2.82
CA SER A 152 23.33 12.01 -3.10
C SER A 152 22.32 12.73 -2.17
N GLY A 153 22.66 13.00 -0.91
CA GLY A 153 21.79 13.52 0.13
C GLY A 153 21.71 15.04 0.16
N GLY A 154 22.54 15.77 -0.58
CA GLY A 154 22.47 17.23 -0.62
C GLY A 154 21.11 17.73 -1.09
N VAL A 155 20.57 17.15 -2.17
CA VAL A 155 19.24 17.49 -2.69
C VAL A 155 18.13 17.09 -1.69
N VAL A 156 18.23 15.91 -1.08
CA VAL A 156 17.24 15.43 -0.09
C VAL A 156 17.22 16.35 1.13
N THR A 157 18.39 16.63 1.72
CA THR A 157 18.56 17.50 2.86
C THR A 157 18.03 18.89 2.56
N LYS A 158 18.41 19.48 1.42
CA LYS A 158 17.92 20.80 1.01
C LYS A 158 16.40 20.81 0.78
N PHE A 159 15.84 19.74 0.22
CA PHE A 159 14.39 19.62 0.04
C PHE A 159 13.65 19.54 1.37
N LEU A 160 14.13 18.74 2.32
CA LEU A 160 13.58 18.69 3.69
C LEU A 160 13.65 20.06 4.38
N GLU A 161 14.75 20.79 4.20
CA GLU A 161 14.90 22.16 4.70
C GLU A 161 13.80 23.08 4.16
N TYR A 162 13.55 23.05 2.85
CA TYR A 162 12.46 23.81 2.23
C TYR A 162 11.09 23.40 2.77
N LEU A 163 10.82 22.10 2.90
CA LEU A 163 9.54 21.61 3.43
C LEU A 163 9.30 22.06 4.89
N LEU A 164 10.35 22.09 5.73
CA LEU A 164 10.28 22.60 7.11
C LEU A 164 10.06 24.11 7.14
N ASN A 165 10.85 24.88 6.38
CA ASN A 165 10.75 26.34 6.34
C ASN A 165 9.38 26.82 5.82
N ASP A 166 8.85 26.14 4.80
CA ASP A 166 7.53 26.42 4.22
C ASP A 166 6.37 25.80 5.02
N LYS A 167 6.67 25.14 6.16
CA LYS A 167 5.68 24.49 7.04
C LYS A 167 4.80 23.48 6.31
N LYS A 168 5.37 22.79 5.31
CA LYS A 168 4.72 21.66 4.63
C LYS A 168 4.76 20.40 5.50
N ILE A 169 5.75 20.31 6.38
CA ILE A 169 5.93 19.28 7.40
C ILE A 169 6.32 19.92 8.73
N ASP A 170 6.00 19.24 9.82
CA ASP A 170 6.35 19.63 11.19
C ASP A 170 7.69 19.02 11.62
N GLY A 171 8.09 17.90 11.00
CA GLY A 171 9.35 17.21 11.28
C GLY A 171 9.79 16.30 10.14
N ALA A 172 11.07 15.97 10.11
CA ALA A 172 11.66 15.04 9.16
C ALA A 172 12.33 13.88 9.91
N VAL A 173 12.00 12.64 9.54
CA VAL A 173 12.68 11.45 10.03
C VAL A 173 13.79 11.07 9.06
N VAL A 174 15.02 11.13 9.54
CA VAL A 174 16.26 10.86 8.80
C VAL A 174 17.10 9.81 9.53
N ILE A 175 18.13 9.28 8.87
CA ILE A 175 19.10 8.37 9.49
C ILE A 175 20.37 9.13 9.85
N GLY A 176 20.68 9.19 11.14
CA GLY A 176 21.97 9.60 11.69
C GLY A 176 22.57 8.44 12.49
N GLY A 177 23.20 8.72 13.62
CA GLY A 177 23.73 7.70 14.53
C GLY A 177 25.08 8.07 15.16
N SER A 178 25.74 7.14 15.84
CA SER A 178 27.08 7.32 16.43
C SER A 178 27.98 6.14 16.08
N HIS A 179 29.30 6.34 16.02
CA HIS A 179 30.28 5.30 15.67
C HIS A 179 29.87 4.48 14.43
N TRP A 180 29.37 5.17 13.40
CA TRP A 180 28.82 4.55 12.17
C TRP A 180 27.62 3.61 12.35
N LYS A 181 27.12 3.38 13.57
CA LYS A 181 25.88 2.66 13.85
C LYS A 181 24.69 3.53 13.47
N PRO A 182 23.82 3.11 12.54
CA PRO A 182 22.69 3.92 12.12
C PRO A 182 21.62 4.00 13.22
N SER A 183 21.05 5.19 13.42
CA SER A 183 19.87 5.41 14.26
C SER A 183 18.91 6.38 13.58
N SER A 184 17.60 6.14 13.69
CA SER A 184 16.58 7.08 13.21
C SER A 184 16.52 8.30 14.13
N MET A 185 16.47 9.49 13.55
CA MET A 185 16.39 10.75 14.27
C MET A 185 15.23 11.58 13.76
N LEU A 186 14.52 12.25 14.67
CA LEU A 186 13.52 13.25 14.33
C LEU A 186 14.20 14.63 14.29
N VAL A 187 14.09 15.32 13.16
CA VAL A 187 14.60 16.67 12.96
C VAL A 187 13.44 17.64 12.81
N THR A 188 13.41 18.68 13.63
CA THR A 188 12.29 19.62 13.74
C THR A 188 12.65 21.04 13.30
N ASN A 189 13.92 21.31 13.03
CA ASN A 189 14.42 22.61 12.61
C ASN A 189 15.38 22.47 11.42
N SER A 190 15.26 23.36 10.44
CA SER A 190 16.13 23.42 9.26
C SER A 190 17.60 23.64 9.65
N GLN A 191 17.85 24.39 10.72
CA GLN A 191 19.21 24.63 11.20
C GLN A 191 19.85 23.36 11.75
N ASP A 192 19.08 22.51 12.44
CA ASP A 192 19.55 21.22 12.95
C ASP A 192 19.83 20.27 11.80
N LEU A 193 18.99 20.27 10.77
CA LEU A 193 19.15 19.48 9.55
C LEU A 193 20.47 19.82 8.81
N LEU A 194 20.82 21.10 8.73
CA LEU A 194 22.08 21.59 8.16
C LEU A 194 23.28 21.38 9.10
N ASN A 195 23.03 21.37 10.41
CA ASN A 195 24.03 21.16 11.46
C ASN A 195 24.17 19.69 11.88
N LEU A 196 23.51 18.72 11.24
CA LEU A 196 23.79 17.30 11.49
C LEU A 196 25.28 16.97 11.24
N HIS A 197 25.97 17.77 10.42
CA HIS A 197 27.43 17.70 10.23
C HIS A 197 28.27 18.28 11.40
N LYS A 198 27.63 18.96 12.37
CA LYS A 198 28.28 19.78 13.42
C LYS A 198 27.83 19.44 14.85
N ILE A 199 26.68 18.79 15.03
CA ILE A 199 26.11 18.45 16.34
C ILE A 199 26.84 17.25 16.97
N ASP A 200 27.44 16.39 16.13
CA ASP A 200 28.47 15.41 16.48
C ASP A 200 29.13 14.97 15.18
N ILE A 201 30.46 14.85 15.09
CA ILE A 201 31.16 14.46 13.82
C ILE A 201 30.67 13.09 13.29
N ASP A 202 30.09 12.32 14.22
CA ASP A 202 29.55 10.99 14.06
C ASP A 202 28.05 10.93 13.77
N SER A 203 27.29 12.02 13.95
CA SER A 203 25.81 12.10 13.80
C SER A 203 25.31 12.57 12.44
N THR A 204 26.24 12.78 11.53
CA THR A 204 25.99 13.28 10.18
C THR A 204 25.23 12.29 9.29
N PRO A 205 24.39 12.75 8.32
CA PRO A 205 23.76 11.89 7.32
C PRO A 205 24.84 11.49 6.30
N LYS A 206 25.60 10.45 6.65
CA LYS A 206 26.59 9.82 5.79
C LYS A 206 26.04 8.48 5.29
N SER A 207 26.57 7.98 4.18
CA SER A 207 26.31 6.61 3.72
C SER A 207 26.84 5.62 4.76
N ARG A 208 25.98 5.03 5.58
CA ARG A 208 26.37 4.07 6.64
C ARG A 208 26.31 2.61 6.20
N TYR A 209 25.64 2.32 5.08
CA TYR A 209 25.47 0.97 4.50
C TYR A 209 24.91 -0.11 5.44
N SER A 210 24.42 0.26 6.62
CA SER A 210 23.69 -0.58 7.58
C SER A 210 22.28 -0.01 7.80
N ILE A 211 21.40 -0.76 8.49
CA ILE A 211 20.00 -0.37 8.69
C ILE A 211 19.66 -0.08 10.14
N SER A 212 18.86 0.97 10.31
CA SER A 212 18.14 1.29 11.54
C SER A 212 16.64 1.01 11.36
N SER A 213 15.95 0.77 12.47
CA SER A 213 14.50 0.95 12.51
C SER A 213 14.13 2.42 12.22
N LEU A 214 12.85 2.71 12.03
CA LEU A 214 12.32 4.09 11.94
C LEU A 214 11.52 4.44 13.20
N ASN A 215 12.05 4.06 14.38
CA ASN A 215 11.36 4.26 15.66
C ASN A 215 11.10 5.74 15.97
N ALA A 216 11.91 6.67 15.42
CA ALA A 216 11.67 8.11 15.49
C ALA A 216 10.28 8.56 14.96
N ILE A 217 9.61 7.73 14.16
CA ILE A 217 8.21 7.97 13.75
C ILE A 217 7.25 7.85 14.94
N MET A 218 7.47 6.86 15.83
CA MET A 218 6.66 6.73 17.05
C MET A 218 6.92 7.90 17.99
N GLU A 219 8.18 8.29 18.18
CA GLU A 219 8.57 9.46 18.97
C GLU A 219 7.89 10.73 18.46
N ALA A 220 7.91 10.97 17.14
CA ALA A 220 7.19 12.09 16.53
C ALA A 220 5.68 12.03 16.82
N GLY A 221 5.09 10.84 16.76
CA GLY A 221 3.69 10.63 17.13
C GLY A 221 3.42 10.97 18.58
N GLU A 222 4.23 10.46 19.51
CA GLU A 222 4.13 10.71 20.95
C GLU A 222 4.26 12.20 21.29
N MET A 223 5.25 12.87 20.69
CA MET A 223 5.46 14.32 20.78
C MET A 223 4.34 15.16 20.15
N GLY A 224 3.45 14.54 19.36
CA GLY A 224 2.24 15.19 18.84
C GLY A 224 2.42 15.90 17.49
N PHE A 225 3.46 15.55 16.72
CA PHE A 225 3.61 16.03 15.35
C PHE A 225 2.45 15.53 14.48
N GLU A 226 1.96 16.36 13.55
CA GLU A 226 0.85 15.98 12.67
C GLU A 226 1.35 15.46 11.33
N LYS A 227 2.32 16.14 10.72
CA LYS A 227 2.85 15.86 9.38
C LYS A 227 4.36 15.69 9.40
N ILE A 228 4.84 14.55 8.95
CA ILE A 228 6.28 14.30 8.83
C ILE A 228 6.70 13.93 7.41
N ALA A 229 7.94 14.24 7.04
CA ALA A 229 8.61 13.58 5.92
C ALA A 229 9.47 12.43 6.45
N VAL A 230 9.59 11.34 5.70
CA VAL A 230 10.43 10.20 6.06
C VAL A 230 11.35 9.88 4.90
N VAL A 231 12.66 9.86 5.17
CA VAL A 231 13.66 9.36 4.23
C VAL A 231 13.92 7.89 4.53
N GLY A 232 13.85 7.03 3.51
CA GLY A 232 14.02 5.60 3.70
C GLY A 232 14.60 4.87 2.50
N LEU A 233 15.20 3.71 2.79
CA LEU A 233 15.59 2.74 1.78
C LEU A 233 14.34 2.07 1.17
N PRO A 234 14.44 1.39 0.02
CA PRO A 234 13.30 0.75 -0.64
C PRO A 234 12.48 -0.17 0.28
N CYS A 235 13.16 -0.93 1.15
CA CYS A 235 12.49 -1.81 2.13
C CYS A 235 11.72 -1.06 3.23
N GLN A 236 12.22 0.11 3.66
CA GLN A 236 11.53 1.00 4.59
C GLN A 236 10.35 1.68 3.90
N VAL A 237 10.54 2.20 2.69
CA VAL A 237 9.49 2.77 1.85
C VAL A 237 8.33 1.79 1.67
N ALA A 238 8.60 0.52 1.34
CA ALA A 238 7.56 -0.51 1.25
C ALA A 238 6.78 -0.69 2.58
N GLY A 239 7.50 -0.74 3.71
CA GLY A 239 6.87 -0.80 5.04
C GLY A 239 6.02 0.43 5.37
N LEU A 240 6.52 1.63 5.08
CA LEU A 240 5.81 2.90 5.29
C LEU A 240 4.54 2.98 4.46
N ARG A 241 4.58 2.54 3.20
CA ARG A 241 3.39 2.49 2.34
C ARG A 241 2.38 1.45 2.82
N ASN A 242 2.84 0.30 3.31
CA ASN A 242 1.95 -0.66 3.97
C ASN A 242 1.27 -0.08 5.20
N ILE A 243 1.95 0.79 5.97
CA ILE A 243 1.35 1.51 7.10
C ILE A 243 0.30 2.52 6.60
N GLN A 244 0.66 3.38 5.64
CA GLN A 244 -0.26 4.40 5.09
C GLN A 244 -1.51 3.80 4.46
N TYR A 245 -1.37 2.66 3.77
CA TYR A 245 -2.45 1.98 3.07
C TYR A 245 -2.99 0.75 3.82
N HIS A 246 -2.63 0.58 5.09
CA HIS A 246 -3.03 -0.58 5.92
C HIS A 246 -4.53 -0.84 5.87
N GLN A 247 -5.35 0.22 6.01
CA GLN A 247 -6.82 0.11 5.95
C GLN A 247 -7.33 -0.50 4.64
N PHE A 248 -6.60 -0.34 3.54
CA PHE A 248 -6.97 -0.89 2.23
C PHE A 248 -6.33 -2.25 1.94
N ASN A 249 -5.26 -2.61 2.63
CA ASN A 249 -4.50 -3.85 2.39
C ASN A 249 -4.83 -4.93 3.42
N SER A 250 -5.24 -4.55 4.63
CA SER A 250 -5.53 -5.46 5.73
C SER A 250 -6.99 -5.88 5.79
N LYS A 251 -7.19 -7.12 6.24
CA LYS A 251 -8.52 -7.66 6.56
C LYS A 251 -9.00 -7.19 7.94
N HIS A 252 -8.07 -6.82 8.81
CA HIS A 252 -8.30 -6.49 10.21
C HIS A 252 -8.12 -4.99 10.46
N ASP A 253 -8.73 -4.48 11.53
CA ASP A 253 -8.46 -3.11 11.95
C ASP A 253 -7.11 -3.03 12.66
N ALA A 254 -6.59 -1.81 12.74
CA ALA A 254 -5.39 -1.49 13.49
C ALA A 254 -5.44 -2.10 14.91
N GLU A 255 -4.30 -2.65 15.33
CA GLU A 255 -4.16 -3.25 16.64
C GLU A 255 -4.29 -2.19 17.73
N ARG A 256 -4.98 -2.55 18.83
CA ARG A 256 -5.10 -1.70 20.01
C ARG A 256 -4.22 -2.28 21.12
N GLY A 257 -3.46 -1.41 21.78
CA GLY A 257 -2.62 -1.77 22.91
C GLY A 257 -3.39 -1.95 24.21
N TRP A 258 -2.68 -2.20 25.31
CA TRP A 258 -3.26 -2.33 26.66
C TRP A 258 -4.04 -1.09 27.11
N ASN A 259 -3.69 0.08 26.59
CA ASN A 259 -4.40 1.34 26.80
C ASN A 259 -5.67 1.50 25.95
N GLY A 260 -6.03 0.49 25.13
CA GLY A 260 -7.19 0.51 24.24
C GLY A 260 -7.04 1.38 22.99
N ARG A 261 -5.84 1.93 22.72
CA ARG A 261 -5.54 2.82 21.60
C ARG A 261 -4.55 2.18 20.62
N PRO A 262 -4.59 2.52 19.32
CA PRO A 262 -3.56 2.11 18.37
C PRO A 262 -2.24 2.85 18.59
N ALA A 263 -1.17 2.39 17.93
CA ALA A 263 0.10 3.08 17.91
C ALA A 263 -0.10 4.50 17.35
N LYS A 264 0.47 5.49 18.03
CA LYS A 264 0.33 6.90 17.63
C LYS A 264 1.36 7.18 16.54
N ILE A 265 0.91 7.16 15.30
CA ILE A 265 1.75 7.39 14.12
C ILE A 265 1.29 8.71 13.47
N PRO A 266 2.18 9.70 13.28
CA PRO A 266 1.83 10.95 12.61
C PRO A 266 1.52 10.69 11.14
N LYS A 267 0.86 11.64 10.48
CA LYS A 267 0.66 11.54 9.03
C LYS A 267 2.02 11.63 8.34
N ILE A 268 2.44 10.53 7.74
CA ILE A 268 3.60 10.52 6.85
C ILE A 268 3.17 11.29 5.60
N GLU A 269 3.56 12.56 5.53
CA GLU A 269 3.19 13.47 4.46
C GLU A 269 4.03 13.14 3.22
N TYR A 270 5.36 13.10 3.32
CA TYR A 270 6.24 12.78 2.20
C TYR A 270 7.06 11.52 2.48
N VAL A 271 7.09 10.59 1.51
CA VAL A 271 7.96 9.42 1.52
C VAL A 271 9.08 9.63 0.51
N LEU A 272 10.29 9.86 1.00
CA LEU A 272 11.47 10.11 0.18
C LEU A 272 12.33 8.84 0.14
N GLY A 273 12.45 8.26 -1.04
CA GLY A 273 13.18 7.01 -1.27
C GLY A 273 14.63 7.24 -1.66
N LEU A 274 15.54 6.40 -1.18
CA LEU A 274 16.94 6.40 -1.64
C LEU A 274 17.20 5.19 -2.54
N PHE A 275 18.06 5.37 -3.55
CA PHE A 275 18.58 4.28 -4.35
C PHE A 275 19.42 3.36 -3.47
N CYS A 276 19.21 2.05 -3.58
CA CYS A 276 19.82 1.06 -2.70
C CYS A 276 20.09 -0.26 -3.41
N THR A 277 21.37 -0.58 -3.55
CA THR A 277 21.81 -1.89 -4.01
C THR A 277 21.65 -2.93 -2.90
N GLU A 278 22.32 -2.69 -1.77
CA GLU A 278 22.30 -3.58 -0.61
C GLU A 278 22.74 -2.85 0.66
N LYS A 279 22.68 -3.59 1.77
CA LYS A 279 23.07 -3.15 3.10
C LYS A 279 23.64 -4.34 3.86
N PHE A 280 24.48 -4.06 4.84
CA PHE A 280 25.20 -5.05 5.63
C PHE A 280 24.77 -4.98 7.11
N GLU A 281 25.08 -6.04 7.85
CA GLU A 281 24.91 -6.05 9.31
C GLU A 281 26.02 -5.21 9.93
N TYR A 282 25.68 -4.43 10.96
CA TYR A 282 26.64 -3.50 11.56
C TYR A 282 27.77 -4.28 12.24
N SER A 283 27.43 -5.36 12.94
CA SER A 283 28.39 -6.33 13.50
C SER A 283 29.41 -6.80 12.45
N LYS A 284 28.95 -7.22 11.27
CA LYS A 284 29.82 -7.69 10.19
C LYS A 284 30.69 -6.60 9.58
N ILE A 285 30.20 -5.35 9.51
CA ILE A 285 31.03 -4.21 9.08
C ILE A 285 32.15 -3.99 10.10
N LEU A 286 31.81 -3.98 11.40
CA LEU A 286 32.79 -3.82 12.48
C LEU A 286 33.84 -4.92 12.48
N ASP A 287 33.45 -6.18 12.31
CA ASP A 287 34.39 -7.31 12.23
C ASP A 287 35.42 -7.11 11.10
N LYS A 288 34.98 -6.61 9.95
CA LYS A 288 35.86 -6.30 8.82
C LYS A 288 36.78 -5.12 9.09
N ILE A 289 36.27 -4.04 9.69
CA ILE A 289 37.06 -2.87 10.10
C ILE A 289 38.14 -3.29 11.10
N ASN A 290 37.76 -4.07 12.11
CA ASN A 290 38.67 -4.60 13.14
C ASN A 290 39.75 -5.50 12.54
N THR A 291 39.40 -6.32 11.53
CA THR A 291 40.37 -7.16 10.79
C THR A 291 41.40 -6.32 10.04
N LEU A 292 41.04 -5.11 9.60
CA LEU A 292 41.97 -4.17 8.96
C LEU A 292 42.78 -3.34 9.97
N GLY A 293 42.49 -3.46 11.27
CA GLY A 293 43.17 -2.69 12.33
C GLY A 293 42.82 -1.20 12.34
N ILE A 294 41.71 -0.81 11.74
CA ILE A 294 41.23 0.57 11.67
C ILE A 294 40.36 0.86 12.90
N ASN A 295 40.59 1.97 13.59
CA ASN A 295 39.66 2.43 14.61
C ASN A 295 38.42 3.06 13.93
N VAL A 296 37.22 2.68 14.36
CA VAL A 296 35.95 3.13 13.80
C VAL A 296 35.81 4.66 13.85
N ASP A 297 36.37 5.28 14.89
CA ASP A 297 36.31 6.73 15.11
C ASP A 297 37.16 7.53 14.10
N ASP A 298 38.16 6.88 13.49
CA ASP A 298 39.04 7.51 12.50
C ASP A 298 38.43 7.49 11.07
N ILE A 299 37.29 6.82 10.90
CA ILE A 299 36.62 6.68 9.60
C ILE A 299 35.86 7.97 9.29
N VAL A 300 36.14 8.55 8.12
CA VAL A 300 35.51 9.79 7.65
C VAL A 300 34.36 9.50 6.69
N LYS A 301 34.49 8.46 5.85
CA LYS A 301 33.53 8.15 4.79
C LYS A 301 33.53 6.65 4.43
N PHE A 302 32.34 6.09 4.24
CA PHE A 302 32.15 4.90 3.42
C PHE A 302 31.67 5.27 2.02
N ASP A 303 32.13 4.54 1.01
CA ASP A 303 31.67 4.68 -0.37
C ASP A 303 31.65 3.31 -1.07
N VAL A 304 30.92 3.22 -2.18
CA VAL A 304 30.92 2.05 -3.05
C VAL A 304 31.26 2.47 -4.47
N LYS A 305 32.42 2.04 -4.96
CA LYS A 305 32.88 2.31 -6.33
C LYS A 305 33.13 1.01 -7.07
N GLY A 306 32.23 0.69 -7.99
CA GLY A 306 32.29 -0.56 -8.76
C GLY A 306 32.20 -1.77 -7.82
N PRO A 307 33.17 -2.70 -7.84
CA PRO A 307 33.16 -3.88 -6.99
C PRO A 307 33.74 -3.65 -5.58
N ASN A 308 34.16 -2.43 -5.24
CA ASN A 308 34.89 -2.14 -4.00
C ASN A 308 34.05 -1.29 -3.04
N PHE A 309 34.03 -1.70 -1.78
CA PHE A 309 33.61 -0.94 -0.62
C PHE A 309 34.83 -0.18 -0.08
N LEU A 310 34.76 1.14 -0.09
CA LEU A 310 35.85 2.03 0.31
C LEU A 310 35.61 2.52 1.73
N ILE A 311 36.64 2.43 2.56
CA ILE A 311 36.71 2.97 3.92
C ILE A 311 37.77 4.06 3.90
N SER A 312 37.34 5.31 3.90
CA SER A 312 38.24 6.47 3.91
C SER A 312 38.47 6.94 5.34
N THR A 313 39.74 6.98 5.75
CA THR A 313 40.21 7.69 6.95
C THR A 313 40.71 9.09 6.59
N GLU A 314 41.17 9.89 7.54
CA GLU A 314 41.82 11.18 7.23
C GLU A 314 43.13 11.01 6.44
N THR A 315 43.80 9.85 6.58
CA THR A 315 45.14 9.61 6.05
C THR A 315 45.16 8.74 4.80
N GLU A 316 44.25 7.77 4.66
CA GLU A 316 44.25 6.81 3.57
C GLU A 316 42.87 6.18 3.28
N ASP A 317 42.72 5.64 2.06
CA ASP A 317 41.56 4.88 1.62
C ASP A 317 41.88 3.37 1.68
N HIS A 318 41.04 2.60 2.37
CA HIS A 318 41.11 1.13 2.37
C HIS A 318 40.01 0.54 1.48
N GLU A 319 40.36 -0.44 0.67
CA GLU A 319 39.41 -1.10 -0.23
C GLU A 319 39.11 -2.53 0.23
N ILE A 320 37.82 -2.85 0.38
CA ILE A 320 37.31 -4.21 0.58
C ILE A 320 36.51 -4.59 -0.65
N LYS A 321 36.71 -5.78 -1.21
CA LYS A 321 35.85 -6.22 -2.31
C LYS A 321 34.45 -6.54 -1.78
N LEU A 322 33.41 -6.08 -2.46
CA LEU A 322 32.01 -6.31 -2.06
C LEU A 322 31.65 -7.80 -2.00
N ASN A 323 32.29 -8.66 -2.79
CA ASN A 323 32.08 -10.10 -2.73
C ASN A 323 32.67 -10.77 -1.47
N GLU A 324 33.55 -10.06 -0.74
CA GLU A 324 34.07 -10.47 0.56
C GLU A 324 33.21 -9.95 1.73
N MET A 325 32.19 -9.15 1.42
CA MET A 325 31.16 -8.69 2.35
C MET A 325 29.87 -9.48 2.13
N GLU A 326 29.25 -9.92 3.22
CA GLU A 326 27.97 -10.61 3.14
C GLU A 326 26.82 -9.61 3.30
N PRO A 327 26.01 -9.37 2.24
CA PRO A 327 24.85 -8.51 2.38
C PRO A 327 23.87 -9.12 3.37
N SER A 328 23.06 -8.26 3.99
CA SER A 328 21.96 -8.72 4.82
C SER A 328 21.10 -9.72 4.04
N PRO A 329 20.77 -10.91 4.59
CA PRO A 329 20.13 -11.97 3.81
C PRO A 329 18.82 -11.54 3.13
N GLY A 330 18.03 -10.70 3.80
CA GLY A 330 16.81 -10.13 3.23
C GLY A 330 17.03 -9.24 2.00
N CYS A 331 18.24 -8.73 1.73
CA CYS A 331 18.56 -7.97 0.51
C CYS A 331 18.63 -8.86 -0.73
N LEU A 332 18.90 -10.16 -0.58
CA LEU A 332 18.84 -11.13 -1.67
C LEU A 332 17.40 -11.33 -2.13
N MET A 333 16.44 -11.19 -1.21
CA MET A 333 15.01 -11.19 -1.50
C MET A 333 14.48 -9.80 -1.92
N CYS A 334 15.32 -8.82 -2.28
CA CYS A 334 14.88 -7.47 -2.66
C CYS A 334 15.11 -7.20 -4.14
N ARG A 335 14.05 -6.83 -4.86
CA ARG A 335 14.08 -6.44 -6.29
C ARG A 335 14.11 -4.93 -6.51
N ASP A 336 13.71 -4.17 -5.51
CA ASP A 336 13.54 -2.72 -5.61
C ASP A 336 14.87 -2.01 -5.39
N PHE A 337 15.36 -1.37 -6.45
CA PHE A 337 16.59 -0.57 -6.44
C PHE A 337 16.34 0.86 -6.00
N ASP A 338 15.36 1.51 -6.61
CA ASP A 338 15.17 2.95 -6.61
C ASP A 338 13.91 3.39 -5.85
N ALA A 339 13.42 2.54 -4.93
CA ALA A 339 12.30 2.83 -4.05
C ALA A 339 11.03 3.19 -4.84
N GLU A 340 10.54 2.25 -5.65
CA GLU A 340 9.47 2.47 -6.62
C GLU A 340 8.14 3.00 -6.04
N LEU A 341 7.93 2.83 -4.73
CA LEU A 341 6.73 3.28 -4.05
C LEU A 341 6.91 4.64 -3.35
N ALA A 342 8.07 5.30 -3.43
CA ALA A 342 8.27 6.62 -2.84
C ALA A 342 7.44 7.70 -3.56
N ASP A 343 7.28 8.88 -2.95
CA ASP A 343 6.78 10.06 -3.67
C ASP A 343 7.85 10.62 -4.60
N ILE A 344 9.10 10.59 -4.13
CA ILE A 344 10.30 11.00 -4.85
C ILE A 344 11.44 10.06 -4.46
N SER A 345 12.20 9.59 -5.44
CA SER A 345 13.39 8.78 -5.23
C SER A 345 14.67 9.53 -5.59
N PHE A 346 15.74 9.30 -4.85
CA PHE A 346 17.02 10.00 -5.00
C PHE A 346 18.19 9.03 -5.09
N GLY A 347 19.16 9.33 -5.96
CA GLY A 347 20.42 8.59 -6.03
C GLY A 347 21.39 9.17 -7.05
N GLU A 348 22.55 8.54 -7.20
CA GLU A 348 23.60 9.03 -8.12
C GLU A 348 23.50 8.47 -9.54
N LYS A 349 22.95 7.26 -9.69
CA LYS A 349 22.91 6.54 -10.98
C LYS A 349 22.00 7.23 -11.98
N GLY A 350 22.48 7.38 -13.20
CA GLY A 350 21.81 8.12 -14.26
C GLY A 350 22.08 9.63 -14.29
N SER A 351 22.88 10.17 -13.37
CA SER A 351 23.22 11.60 -13.33
C SER A 351 24.73 11.85 -13.52
N PRO A 352 25.13 13.03 -14.04
CA PRO A 352 26.54 13.40 -14.10
C PRO A 352 27.21 13.41 -12.72
N LYS A 353 28.53 13.20 -12.68
CA LYS A 353 29.29 13.17 -11.41
C LYS A 353 29.05 14.43 -10.58
N GLY A 354 28.59 14.24 -9.34
CA GLY A 354 28.33 15.33 -8.40
C GLY A 354 26.91 15.91 -8.47
N PHE A 355 26.04 15.33 -9.29
CA PHE A 355 24.60 15.56 -9.29
C PHE A 355 23.87 14.39 -8.62
N SER A 356 22.59 14.57 -8.38
CA SER A 356 21.69 13.53 -7.89
C SER A 356 20.53 13.38 -8.85
N THR A 357 20.30 12.16 -9.31
CA THR A 357 19.08 11.73 -9.97
C THR A 357 17.90 11.84 -9.02
N VAL A 358 16.80 12.37 -9.54
CA VAL A 358 15.52 12.56 -8.87
C VAL A 358 14.45 11.91 -9.74
N VAL A 359 13.75 10.92 -9.20
CA VAL A 359 12.62 10.28 -9.87
C VAL A 359 11.34 10.68 -9.15
N ILE A 360 10.49 11.47 -9.81
CA ILE A 360 9.21 11.90 -9.26
C ILE A 360 8.15 10.85 -9.60
N ARG A 361 7.40 10.39 -8.59
CA ARG A 361 6.51 9.23 -8.72
C ARG A 361 5.05 9.51 -8.44
N THR A 362 4.75 10.61 -7.76
CA THR A 362 3.38 11.00 -7.42
C THR A 362 3.14 12.48 -7.73
N GLU A 363 1.87 12.86 -7.93
CA GLU A 363 1.51 14.28 -8.14
C GLU A 363 2.00 15.16 -6.99
N LYS A 364 1.99 14.62 -5.78
CA LYS A 364 2.53 15.28 -4.60
C LYS A 364 4.05 15.50 -4.69
N GLY A 365 4.79 14.54 -5.23
CA GLY A 365 6.23 14.63 -5.42
C GLY A 365 6.66 15.75 -6.37
N LYS A 366 5.78 16.21 -7.28
CA LYS A 366 6.07 17.31 -8.22
C LYS A 366 6.43 18.63 -7.54
N ILE A 367 6.05 18.83 -6.28
CA ILE A 367 6.38 20.03 -5.48
C ILE A 367 7.90 20.30 -5.43
N ILE A 368 8.75 19.28 -5.59
CA ILE A 368 10.21 19.47 -5.60
C ILE A 368 10.69 20.40 -6.72
N LYS A 369 9.94 20.48 -7.84
CA LYS A 369 10.27 21.36 -8.97
C LYS A 369 10.11 22.84 -8.63
N ASP A 370 9.37 23.18 -7.58
CA ASP A 370 9.21 24.56 -7.13
C ASP A 370 10.49 25.06 -6.40
N TYR A 371 11.36 24.14 -5.99
CA TYR A 371 12.53 24.44 -5.16
C TYR A 371 13.88 24.23 -5.85
N PHE A 372 13.91 23.50 -6.96
CA PHE A 372 15.13 23.16 -7.66
C PHE A 372 14.96 23.29 -9.17
N ASP A 373 15.99 23.84 -9.82
CA ASP A 373 16.13 23.78 -11.26
C ASP A 373 16.71 22.41 -11.66
N PHE A 374 15.89 21.63 -12.36
CA PHE A 374 16.24 20.30 -12.81
C PHE A 374 16.52 20.24 -14.31
N ASN A 375 17.44 19.36 -14.69
CA ASN A 375 17.62 18.93 -16.07
C ASN A 375 17.00 17.52 -16.25
N ASN A 376 16.54 17.21 -17.46
CA ASN A 376 15.83 15.98 -17.81
C ASN A 376 16.67 14.97 -18.63
N ASP A 377 17.94 15.27 -18.91
CA ASP A 377 18.89 14.41 -19.62
C ASP A 377 19.48 13.32 -18.69
N VAL A 378 18.61 12.58 -18.01
CA VAL A 378 19.00 11.46 -17.15
C VAL A 378 19.34 10.25 -18.01
N ASP A 379 20.45 9.59 -17.71
CA ASP A 379 20.77 8.28 -18.29
C ASP A 379 19.95 7.19 -17.61
N ILE A 380 18.78 6.90 -18.20
CA ILE A 380 17.84 5.89 -17.72
C ILE A 380 18.43 4.47 -17.85
N GLU A 381 19.35 4.24 -18.80
CA GLU A 381 19.93 2.91 -19.02
C GLU A 381 20.77 2.47 -17.81
N GLU A 382 21.47 3.39 -17.13
CA GLU A 382 22.16 3.08 -15.88
C GLU A 382 21.20 2.65 -14.76
N ILE A 383 20.01 3.28 -14.67
CA ILE A 383 19.01 2.96 -13.65
C ILE A 383 18.40 1.58 -13.95
N GLU A 384 18.03 1.33 -15.21
CA GLU A 384 17.51 0.04 -15.66
C GLU A 384 18.54 -1.08 -15.50
N PHE A 385 19.82 -0.80 -15.73
CA PHE A 385 20.90 -1.76 -15.45
C PHE A 385 20.89 -2.18 -13.98
N MET A 386 20.73 -1.22 -13.05
CA MET A 386 20.70 -1.50 -11.61
C MET A 386 19.41 -2.23 -11.17
N ARG A 387 18.26 -1.88 -11.76
CA ARG A 387 17.00 -2.63 -11.55
C ARG A 387 17.15 -4.09 -11.99
N ASN A 388 17.72 -4.31 -13.18
CA ASN A 388 17.99 -5.65 -13.71
C ASN A 388 19.03 -6.43 -12.89
N PHE A 389 20.03 -5.74 -12.32
CA PHE A 389 20.99 -6.36 -11.40
C PHE A 389 20.28 -6.93 -10.17
N LYS A 390 19.39 -6.13 -9.55
CA LYS A 390 18.58 -6.55 -8.39
C LYS A 390 17.64 -7.70 -8.74
N GLU A 391 17.01 -7.62 -9.90
CA GLU A 391 16.15 -8.67 -10.44
C GLU A 391 16.88 -10.00 -10.57
N LYS A 392 18.04 -10.02 -11.26
CA LYS A 392 18.84 -11.24 -11.44
C LYS A 392 19.28 -11.85 -10.12
N ARG A 393 19.69 -11.01 -9.16
CA ARG A 393 20.07 -11.47 -7.82
C ARG A 393 18.89 -12.10 -7.09
N PHE A 394 17.73 -11.47 -7.15
CA PHE A 394 16.50 -12.00 -6.57
C PHE A 394 16.10 -13.35 -7.17
N GLN A 395 16.10 -13.48 -8.50
CA GLN A 395 15.75 -14.74 -9.16
C GLN A 395 16.71 -15.88 -8.80
N LYS A 396 18.01 -15.56 -8.65
CA LYS A 396 19.01 -16.52 -8.16
C LYS A 396 18.69 -17.00 -6.74
N GLU A 397 18.28 -16.10 -5.85
CA GLU A 397 17.90 -16.44 -4.47
C GLU A 397 16.61 -17.28 -4.43
N ILE A 398 15.59 -16.94 -5.23
CA ILE A 398 14.35 -17.74 -5.34
C ILE A 398 14.68 -19.18 -5.78
N LYS A 399 15.49 -19.34 -6.81
CA LYS A 399 15.95 -20.64 -7.28
C LYS A 399 16.72 -21.39 -6.19
N HIS A 400 17.66 -20.73 -5.53
CA HIS A 400 18.43 -21.32 -4.43
C HIS A 400 17.53 -21.81 -3.29
N ARG A 401 16.54 -21.01 -2.88
CA ARG A 401 15.58 -21.39 -1.81
C ARG A 401 14.76 -22.60 -2.21
N LYS A 402 14.27 -22.65 -3.46
CA LYS A 402 13.52 -23.78 -4.00
C LYS A 402 14.35 -25.07 -4.01
N GLU A 403 15.60 -25.00 -4.48
CA GLU A 403 16.52 -26.14 -4.55
C GLU A 403 16.97 -26.63 -3.16
N SER A 404 17.15 -25.71 -2.21
CA SER A 404 17.59 -26.02 -0.84
C SER A 404 16.44 -26.31 0.13
N GLY A 405 15.18 -26.19 -0.30
CA GLY A 405 14.00 -26.35 0.56
C GLY A 405 13.86 -25.26 1.63
N LYS A 406 14.53 -24.11 1.48
CA LYS A 406 14.39 -22.96 2.39
C LYS A 406 13.02 -22.29 2.20
N ALA A 407 12.49 -21.70 3.28
CA ALA A 407 11.20 -21.03 3.23
C ALA A 407 11.18 -19.85 2.24
N ASN A 408 10.04 -19.65 1.57
CA ASN A 408 9.77 -18.52 0.70
C ASN A 408 8.42 -17.91 1.11
N SER A 409 8.37 -16.59 1.32
CA SER A 409 7.13 -15.92 1.72
C SER A 409 6.23 -15.54 0.55
N TYR A 410 6.72 -15.61 -0.69
CA TYR A 410 5.96 -15.23 -1.89
C TYR A 410 5.39 -13.79 -1.87
N TYR A 411 5.93 -12.93 -1.01
CA TYR A 411 5.44 -11.56 -0.79
C TYR A 411 5.38 -10.72 -2.09
N TYR A 412 6.22 -11.08 -3.07
CA TYR A 412 6.38 -10.40 -4.36
C TYR A 412 5.25 -10.70 -5.35
N LEU A 413 4.42 -11.71 -5.11
CA LEU A 413 3.31 -12.05 -6.02
C LEU A 413 2.26 -10.93 -6.08
N TRP A 414 2.07 -10.18 -4.99
CA TRP A 414 1.21 -8.99 -4.93
C TRP A 414 1.83 -7.75 -5.59
N ARG A 415 2.94 -7.91 -6.33
CA ARG A 415 3.39 -6.94 -7.33
C ARG A 415 2.50 -6.95 -8.57
N PHE A 416 1.83 -8.07 -8.82
CA PHE A 416 0.94 -8.27 -9.96
C PHE A 416 -0.52 -8.15 -9.54
N GLY A 417 -1.35 -7.55 -10.39
CA GLY A 417 -2.79 -7.50 -10.18
C GLY A 417 -3.42 -8.86 -10.40
N GLY A 418 -4.57 -9.10 -9.77
CA GLY A 418 -5.37 -10.31 -10.00
C GLY A 418 -4.87 -11.58 -9.31
N VAL A 419 -3.76 -11.52 -8.56
CA VAL A 419 -3.29 -12.65 -7.76
C VAL A 419 -4.06 -12.73 -6.45
N GLY A 420 -4.64 -13.90 -6.17
CA GLY A 420 -5.28 -14.17 -4.89
C GLY A 420 -4.96 -15.54 -4.34
N MET A 421 -5.15 -15.70 -3.03
CA MET A 421 -4.85 -16.95 -2.33
C MET A 421 -6.07 -17.89 -2.35
N GLY A 422 -5.86 -19.07 -2.89
CA GLY A 422 -6.79 -20.21 -2.84
C GLY A 422 -6.57 -21.09 -1.61
N GLN A 423 -7.25 -22.24 -1.60
CA GLN A 423 -7.12 -23.23 -0.52
C GLN A 423 -5.82 -24.05 -0.67
N LYS A 424 -5.39 -24.68 0.43
CA LYS A 424 -4.26 -25.61 0.47
C LYS A 424 -2.95 -25.00 -0.07
N GLY A 425 -2.71 -23.71 0.18
CA GLY A 425 -1.50 -23.02 -0.24
C GLY A 425 -1.37 -22.83 -1.76
N ARG A 426 -2.48 -22.89 -2.52
CA ARG A 426 -2.50 -22.60 -3.95
C ARG A 426 -2.97 -21.17 -4.19
N ALA A 427 -2.60 -20.59 -5.31
CA ALA A 427 -3.13 -19.30 -5.75
C ALA A 427 -4.20 -19.47 -6.84
N TYR A 428 -4.81 -18.35 -7.19
CA TYR A 428 -5.50 -18.16 -8.46
C TYR A 428 -5.01 -16.87 -9.09
N LEU A 429 -5.04 -16.80 -10.42
CA LEU A 429 -4.77 -15.60 -11.18
C LEU A 429 -6.05 -15.21 -11.93
N ARG A 430 -6.51 -13.99 -11.71
CA ARG A 430 -7.70 -13.44 -12.33
C ARG A 430 -7.31 -12.38 -13.34
N PHE A 431 -8.00 -12.39 -14.47
CA PHE A 431 -7.90 -11.39 -15.51
C PHE A 431 -9.21 -10.63 -15.65
N ARG A 432 -9.10 -9.32 -15.77
CA ARG A 432 -10.18 -8.44 -16.19
C ARG A 432 -10.31 -8.60 -17.70
N THR A 433 -11.55 -8.77 -18.13
CA THR A 433 -11.90 -9.27 -19.45
C THR A 433 -12.67 -8.23 -20.25
N THR A 434 -12.86 -8.54 -21.52
CA THR A 434 -13.70 -7.79 -22.44
C THR A 434 -15.12 -7.61 -21.93
N ILE A 435 -15.67 -6.45 -22.26
CA ILE A 435 -17.00 -6.02 -21.85
C ILE A 435 -18.07 -7.00 -22.33
N GLY A 436 -18.96 -7.40 -21.43
CA GLY A 436 -20.11 -8.26 -21.71
C GLY A 436 -19.77 -9.74 -21.91
N GLY A 437 -18.55 -10.17 -21.56
CA GLY A 437 -18.15 -11.57 -21.58
C GLY A 437 -17.98 -12.15 -22.99
N TYR A 438 -17.64 -11.31 -23.97
CA TYR A 438 -17.34 -11.77 -25.34
C TYR A 438 -15.86 -12.06 -25.49
N TYR A 439 -15.50 -13.33 -25.69
CA TYR A 439 -14.11 -13.74 -25.86
C TYR A 439 -13.84 -14.16 -27.29
N ASP A 440 -12.64 -13.81 -27.76
CA ASP A 440 -12.07 -14.39 -28.95
C ASP A 440 -11.72 -15.87 -28.71
N ALA A 441 -11.93 -16.72 -29.72
CA ALA A 441 -11.72 -18.15 -29.59
C ALA A 441 -10.23 -18.50 -29.45
N ASP A 442 -9.34 -17.79 -30.15
CA ASP A 442 -7.90 -18.00 -30.10
C ASP A 442 -7.35 -17.63 -28.72
N LEU A 443 -7.82 -16.51 -28.15
CA LEU A 443 -7.51 -16.14 -26.77
C LEU A 443 -7.88 -17.24 -25.77
N LEU A 444 -9.07 -17.84 -25.90
CA LEU A 444 -9.48 -18.94 -25.02
C LEU A 444 -8.61 -20.20 -25.21
N MET A 445 -8.14 -20.48 -26.42
CA MET A 445 -7.22 -21.59 -26.69
C MET A 445 -5.85 -21.35 -26.04
N GLU A 446 -5.33 -20.14 -26.10
CA GLU A 446 -4.06 -19.76 -25.47
C GLU A 446 -4.14 -19.87 -23.94
N ILE A 447 -5.20 -19.32 -23.33
CA ILE A 447 -5.43 -19.44 -21.88
C ILE A 447 -5.59 -20.92 -21.48
N SER A 448 -6.26 -21.74 -22.31
CA SER A 448 -6.38 -23.18 -22.10
C SER A 448 -5.03 -23.89 -22.14
N ALA A 449 -4.15 -23.51 -23.06
CA ALA A 449 -2.79 -24.04 -23.14
C ALA A 449 -1.97 -23.67 -21.89
N ILE A 450 -2.05 -22.42 -21.43
CA ILE A 450 -1.38 -21.95 -20.21
C ILE A 450 -1.90 -22.70 -18.99
N ALA A 451 -3.23 -22.78 -18.82
CA ALA A 451 -3.82 -23.51 -17.70
C ALA A 451 -3.38 -24.98 -17.68
N LYS A 452 -3.34 -25.65 -18.84
CA LYS A 452 -2.82 -27.03 -18.95
C LYS A 452 -1.34 -27.13 -18.58
N LYS A 453 -0.50 -26.19 -19.05
CA LYS A 453 0.96 -26.16 -18.76
C LYS A 453 1.23 -26.17 -17.26
N TYR A 454 0.45 -25.44 -16.47
CA TYR A 454 0.65 -25.31 -15.01
C TYR A 454 -0.32 -26.15 -14.17
N GLY A 455 -1.14 -27.01 -14.80
CA GLY A 455 -2.13 -27.84 -14.11
C GLY A 455 -3.23 -27.05 -13.41
N GLY A 456 -3.55 -25.85 -13.91
CA GLY A 456 -4.62 -24.99 -13.43
C GLY A 456 -5.98 -25.33 -14.02
N ILE A 457 -7.03 -24.80 -13.40
CA ILE A 457 -8.43 -24.95 -13.84
C ILE A 457 -8.98 -23.57 -14.21
N ILE A 458 -9.56 -23.44 -15.39
CA ILE A 458 -10.19 -22.19 -15.83
C ILE A 458 -11.58 -22.09 -15.22
N LYS A 459 -11.86 -20.95 -14.59
CA LYS A 459 -13.18 -20.55 -14.13
C LYS A 459 -13.59 -19.25 -14.82
N LEU A 460 -14.76 -19.27 -15.43
CA LEU A 460 -15.47 -18.05 -15.81
C LEU A 460 -16.23 -17.53 -14.59
N THR A 461 -15.92 -16.31 -14.15
CA THR A 461 -16.50 -15.76 -12.92
C THR A 461 -17.92 -15.25 -13.14
N SER A 462 -18.65 -14.99 -12.06
CA SER A 462 -19.98 -14.37 -12.13
C SER A 462 -19.96 -12.91 -12.61
N ARG A 463 -18.78 -12.34 -12.87
CA ARG A 463 -18.62 -11.01 -13.46
C ARG A 463 -17.97 -11.09 -14.84
N GLU A 464 -18.11 -12.23 -15.50
CA GLU A 464 -17.62 -12.44 -16.86
C GLU A 464 -16.08 -12.29 -16.93
N GLU A 465 -15.36 -12.59 -15.84
CA GLU A 465 -13.88 -12.58 -15.80
C GLU A 465 -13.32 -13.99 -16.03
N ILE A 466 -12.04 -14.09 -16.42
CA ILE A 466 -11.33 -15.37 -16.52
C ILE A 466 -10.42 -15.52 -15.31
N GLU A 467 -10.47 -16.69 -14.67
CA GLU A 467 -9.62 -17.02 -13.52
C GLU A 467 -8.94 -18.38 -13.73
N ILE A 468 -7.63 -18.46 -13.59
CA ILE A 468 -6.85 -19.70 -13.57
C ILE A 468 -6.64 -20.09 -12.11
N GLN A 469 -7.32 -21.13 -11.65
CA GLN A 469 -7.30 -21.61 -10.27
C GLN A 469 -6.34 -22.78 -10.05
N GLY A 470 -5.92 -22.96 -8.79
CA GLY A 470 -5.19 -24.16 -8.37
C GLY A 470 -3.71 -24.14 -8.74
N ILE A 471 -3.16 -22.96 -9.00
CA ILE A 471 -1.78 -22.76 -9.39
C ILE A 471 -0.86 -22.82 -8.16
N LYS A 472 0.33 -23.39 -8.29
CA LYS A 472 1.33 -23.36 -7.20
C LYS A 472 1.88 -21.94 -7.11
N LEU A 473 2.25 -21.51 -5.89
CA LEU A 473 2.80 -20.17 -5.68
C LEU A 473 4.09 -19.93 -6.49
N ASP A 474 4.92 -20.96 -6.65
CA ASP A 474 6.14 -20.91 -7.48
C ASP A 474 5.86 -20.60 -8.95
N ASP A 475 4.69 -21.00 -9.46
CA ASP A 475 4.35 -20.92 -10.88
C ASP A 475 3.62 -19.61 -11.22
N VAL A 476 3.18 -18.83 -10.21
CA VAL A 476 2.33 -17.64 -10.41
C VAL A 476 3.02 -16.59 -11.27
N GLU A 477 4.28 -16.27 -10.96
CA GLU A 477 5.02 -15.24 -11.70
C GLU A 477 5.27 -15.69 -13.15
N ASP A 478 5.61 -16.96 -13.39
CA ASP A 478 5.78 -17.51 -14.73
C ASP A 478 4.48 -17.46 -15.55
N ILE A 479 3.33 -17.76 -14.93
CA ILE A 479 2.02 -17.62 -15.58
C ILE A 479 1.74 -16.16 -15.95
N VAL A 480 2.04 -15.20 -15.07
CA VAL A 480 1.86 -13.77 -15.36
C VAL A 480 2.71 -13.36 -16.56
N TYR A 481 3.94 -13.87 -16.68
CA TYR A 481 4.79 -13.61 -17.83
C TYR A 481 4.28 -14.28 -19.12
N ASP A 482 3.82 -15.53 -19.06
CA ASP A 482 3.22 -16.22 -20.21
C ASP A 482 1.93 -15.52 -20.70
N CYS A 483 1.21 -14.82 -19.81
CA CYS A 483 0.01 -14.05 -20.16
C CYS A 483 0.30 -12.60 -20.59
N LYS A 484 1.55 -12.14 -20.55
CA LYS A 484 1.89 -10.71 -20.70
C LYS A 484 1.50 -10.13 -22.06
N ASP A 485 1.64 -10.92 -23.13
CA ASP A 485 1.38 -10.48 -24.50
C ASP A 485 -0.08 -10.74 -24.93
N LEU A 486 -0.88 -11.34 -24.05
CA LEU A 486 -2.30 -11.53 -24.28
C LEU A 486 -3.05 -10.21 -24.08
N PRO A 487 -4.17 -9.98 -24.80
CA PRO A 487 -5.06 -8.83 -24.58
C PRO A 487 -5.88 -8.97 -23.28
N LEU A 488 -5.20 -9.32 -22.18
CA LEU A 488 -5.75 -9.47 -20.85
C LEU A 488 -5.29 -8.32 -19.98
N VAL A 489 -6.22 -7.72 -19.26
CA VAL A 489 -5.89 -6.77 -18.19
C VAL A 489 -5.84 -7.56 -16.89
N ASN A 490 -4.90 -7.24 -16.00
CA ASN A 490 -4.87 -7.86 -14.69
C ASN A 490 -6.22 -7.68 -13.98
N GLY A 491 -6.69 -8.74 -13.31
CA GLY A 491 -7.99 -8.76 -12.66
C GLY A 491 -8.01 -7.94 -11.37
N THR A 492 -9.18 -7.40 -11.01
CA THR A 492 -9.31 -6.64 -9.76
C THR A 492 -9.65 -7.52 -8.57
N GLU A 493 -8.81 -7.48 -7.54
CA GLU A 493 -9.12 -7.88 -6.17
C GLU A 493 -9.24 -6.65 -5.26
N GLY A 494 -9.70 -6.83 -4.01
CA GLY A 494 -9.64 -5.77 -3.01
C GLY A 494 -10.62 -4.60 -3.19
N PRO A 495 -10.30 -3.46 -2.54
CA PRO A 495 -11.12 -2.24 -2.48
C PRO A 495 -11.00 -1.35 -3.74
N LEU A 496 -11.36 -1.90 -4.91
CA LEU A 496 -11.29 -1.20 -6.20
C LEU A 496 -12.64 -1.30 -6.94
N VAL A 497 -12.80 -0.53 -8.02
CA VAL A 497 -13.88 -0.76 -8.99
C VAL A 497 -13.68 -2.09 -9.70
N ARG A 498 -14.67 -2.98 -9.59
CA ARG A 498 -14.65 -4.32 -10.19
C ARG A 498 -14.99 -4.28 -11.68
N SER A 499 -14.63 -5.34 -12.39
CA SER A 499 -14.95 -5.57 -13.81
C SER A 499 -16.40 -5.27 -14.11
N LEU A 500 -16.69 -4.38 -15.05
CA LEU A 500 -18.04 -3.96 -15.40
C LEU A 500 -18.77 -5.10 -16.11
N MET A 501 -20.05 -5.29 -15.81
CA MET A 501 -20.89 -6.29 -16.49
C MET A 501 -21.86 -5.59 -17.44
N SER A 502 -22.02 -6.12 -18.65
CA SER A 502 -23.00 -5.61 -19.62
C SER A 502 -23.75 -6.75 -20.30
N CYS A 503 -25.07 -6.60 -20.47
CA CYS A 503 -25.83 -7.59 -21.23
C CYS A 503 -25.61 -7.38 -22.74
N PRO A 504 -26.14 -8.25 -23.62
CA PRO A 504 -25.98 -8.10 -25.07
C PRO A 504 -26.58 -6.82 -25.70
N GLY A 505 -27.46 -6.10 -24.99
CA GLY A 505 -27.97 -4.81 -25.43
C GLY A 505 -28.79 -4.85 -26.73
N LYS A 506 -29.05 -3.66 -27.30
CA LYS A 506 -29.85 -3.53 -28.53
C LYS A 506 -29.17 -4.12 -29.78
N GLU A 507 -27.86 -4.35 -29.73
CA GLU A 507 -27.11 -4.90 -30.87
C GLU A 507 -27.40 -6.38 -31.10
N ARG A 508 -27.63 -7.14 -30.03
CA ARG A 508 -27.75 -8.60 -30.10
C ARG A 508 -29.01 -9.17 -29.42
N CYS A 509 -29.72 -8.37 -28.61
CA CYS A 509 -30.95 -8.80 -27.93
C CYS A 509 -32.19 -8.08 -28.49
N LEU A 510 -33.23 -8.86 -28.82
CA LEU A 510 -34.53 -8.35 -29.28
C LEU A 510 -35.25 -7.44 -28.27
N LEU A 511 -34.83 -7.48 -27.00
CA LEU A 511 -35.40 -6.66 -25.93
C LEU A 511 -34.58 -5.41 -25.62
N GLY A 512 -33.38 -5.27 -26.20
CA GLY A 512 -32.47 -4.18 -25.88
C GLY A 512 -33.00 -2.82 -26.36
N LEU A 513 -33.07 -1.85 -25.44
CA LEU A 513 -33.48 -0.48 -25.73
C LEU A 513 -32.28 0.46 -25.93
N ILE A 514 -31.11 0.10 -25.40
CA ILE A 514 -29.89 0.92 -25.38
C ILE A 514 -28.67 0.12 -25.86
N ASN A 515 -27.62 0.82 -26.30
CA ASN A 515 -26.33 0.20 -26.58
C ASN A 515 -25.60 0.00 -25.25
N THR A 516 -25.49 -1.24 -24.79
CA THR A 516 -24.83 -1.53 -23.51
C THR A 516 -23.32 -1.63 -23.64
N SER A 517 -22.81 -2.06 -24.80
CA SER A 517 -21.38 -2.20 -25.08
C SER A 517 -20.71 -0.82 -25.10
N GLU A 518 -21.28 0.14 -25.82
CA GLU A 518 -20.71 1.50 -25.94
C GLU A 518 -20.66 2.24 -24.60
N ILE A 519 -21.72 2.15 -23.79
CA ILE A 519 -21.75 2.78 -22.45
C ILE A 519 -20.75 2.09 -21.52
N ALA A 520 -20.63 0.77 -21.63
CA ALA A 520 -19.67 0.00 -20.85
C ALA A 520 -18.23 0.40 -21.18
N GLU A 521 -17.87 0.57 -22.46
CA GLU A 521 -16.53 0.95 -22.91
C GLU A 521 -16.10 2.29 -22.29
N LYS A 522 -16.95 3.31 -22.42
CA LYS A 522 -16.69 4.65 -21.86
C LYS A 522 -16.54 4.65 -20.33
N ILE A 523 -17.34 3.84 -19.62
CA ILE A 523 -17.21 3.71 -18.17
C ILE A 523 -15.93 2.97 -17.81
N GLU A 524 -15.61 1.90 -18.53
CA GLU A 524 -14.44 1.07 -18.26
C GLU A 524 -13.13 1.86 -18.42
N GLU A 525 -13.00 2.65 -19.49
CA GLU A 525 -11.84 3.55 -19.72
C GLU A 525 -11.54 4.46 -18.53
N LYS A 526 -12.58 4.94 -17.84
CA LYS A 526 -12.46 5.91 -16.74
C LYS A 526 -12.37 5.27 -15.35
N TYR A 527 -12.99 4.10 -15.18
CA TYR A 527 -13.20 3.50 -13.86
C TYR A 527 -12.50 2.16 -13.65
N ALA A 528 -11.94 1.54 -14.67
CA ALA A 528 -11.20 0.29 -14.52
C ALA A 528 -10.14 0.43 -13.41
N GLU A 529 -10.23 -0.49 -12.44
CA GLU A 529 -9.32 -0.56 -11.29
C GLU A 529 -9.24 0.69 -10.41
N LYS A 530 -10.12 1.66 -10.61
CA LYS A 530 -10.07 2.91 -9.85
C LYS A 530 -10.21 2.61 -8.35
N PRO A 531 -9.32 3.15 -7.50
CA PRO A 531 -9.40 2.95 -6.07
C PRO A 531 -10.72 3.40 -5.47
N ALA A 532 -11.30 2.53 -4.63
CA ALA A 532 -12.50 2.82 -3.88
C ALA A 532 -12.30 2.51 -2.39
N ASN A 533 -13.24 2.92 -1.53
CA ASN A 533 -13.21 2.56 -0.12
C ASN A 533 -13.35 1.04 0.09
N TYR A 534 -14.25 0.41 -0.66
CA TYR A 534 -14.33 -1.04 -0.80
C TYR A 534 -14.69 -1.41 -2.25
N LYS A 535 -15.03 -2.67 -2.53
CA LYS A 535 -15.38 -3.10 -3.88
C LYS A 535 -16.59 -2.33 -4.40
N PHE A 536 -16.43 -1.64 -5.53
CA PHE A 536 -17.50 -0.89 -6.20
C PHE A 536 -17.84 -1.60 -7.51
N LYS A 537 -19.11 -1.96 -7.70
CA LYS A 537 -19.57 -2.74 -8.85
C LYS A 537 -20.49 -1.89 -9.69
N ILE A 538 -20.27 -1.95 -11.00
CA ILE A 538 -21.11 -1.31 -12.02
C ILE A 538 -21.73 -2.41 -12.89
N GLY A 539 -22.97 -2.22 -13.33
CA GLY A 539 -23.66 -3.16 -14.20
C GLY A 539 -24.66 -2.47 -15.12
N ILE A 540 -24.73 -2.91 -16.39
CA ILE A 540 -25.54 -2.29 -17.43
C ILE A 540 -26.44 -3.33 -18.09
N THR A 541 -27.76 -3.09 -18.09
CA THR A 541 -28.72 -3.91 -18.84
C THR A 541 -29.43 -3.09 -19.91
N GLY A 542 -29.74 -3.68 -21.06
CA GLY A 542 -30.34 -2.97 -22.18
C GLY A 542 -31.80 -2.57 -21.96
N CYS A 543 -32.50 -3.15 -20.97
CA CYS A 543 -33.92 -2.97 -20.75
C CYS A 543 -34.35 -3.31 -19.30
N PRO A 544 -35.62 -3.08 -18.93
CA PRO A 544 -36.14 -3.31 -17.57
C PRO A 544 -36.22 -4.79 -17.12
N ASN A 545 -35.87 -5.75 -17.98
CA ASN A 545 -35.72 -7.15 -17.56
C ASN A 545 -34.54 -7.35 -16.57
N LYS A 546 -33.56 -6.44 -16.55
CA LYS A 546 -32.45 -6.43 -15.57
C LYS A 546 -31.71 -7.78 -15.46
N CYS A 547 -31.38 -8.43 -16.60
CA CYS A 547 -30.74 -9.76 -16.65
C CYS A 547 -29.45 -9.88 -15.81
N LEU A 548 -28.75 -8.77 -15.55
CA LEU A 548 -27.54 -8.73 -14.72
C LEU A 548 -27.80 -8.31 -13.26
N SER A 549 -29.05 -8.33 -12.81
CA SER A 549 -29.46 -7.94 -11.45
C SER A 549 -28.94 -6.55 -11.05
N VAL A 550 -28.99 -5.59 -11.99
CA VAL A 550 -28.42 -4.24 -11.83
C VAL A 550 -29.00 -3.47 -10.63
N SER A 551 -30.21 -3.83 -10.18
CA SER A 551 -30.79 -3.28 -8.95
C SER A 551 -30.04 -3.65 -7.66
N THR A 552 -29.20 -4.68 -7.69
CA THR A 552 -28.42 -5.16 -6.52
C THR A 552 -26.91 -4.86 -6.65
N THR A 553 -26.57 -3.97 -7.58
CA THR A 553 -25.20 -3.53 -7.86
C THR A 553 -25.00 -2.10 -7.33
N ASP A 554 -23.77 -1.70 -6.97
CA ASP A 554 -23.56 -0.36 -6.37
C ASP A 554 -24.04 0.74 -7.32
N PHE A 555 -23.79 0.58 -8.62
CA PHE A 555 -24.34 1.44 -9.67
C PHE A 555 -24.87 0.60 -10.84
N GLY A 556 -26.20 0.53 -10.95
CA GLY A 556 -26.91 -0.18 -12.01
C GLY A 556 -27.47 0.78 -13.06
N ILE A 557 -27.43 0.40 -14.34
CA ILE A 557 -27.99 1.17 -15.45
C ILE A 557 -28.93 0.27 -16.24
N HIS A 558 -30.12 0.77 -16.61
CA HIS A 558 -30.91 0.14 -17.67
C HIS A 558 -31.70 1.10 -18.54
N GLY A 559 -31.92 0.72 -19.79
CA GLY A 559 -32.74 1.50 -20.73
C GLY A 559 -34.23 1.40 -20.41
N VAL A 560 -34.97 2.48 -20.63
CA VAL A 560 -36.42 2.55 -20.42
C VAL A 560 -37.12 3.25 -21.60
N LYS A 561 -38.35 2.81 -21.89
CA LYS A 561 -39.23 3.38 -22.90
C LYS A 561 -40.69 3.28 -22.44
N THR A 562 -41.23 4.39 -21.95
CA THR A 562 -42.58 4.48 -21.39
C THR A 562 -43.59 4.77 -22.49
N PRO A 563 -44.68 3.99 -22.62
CA PRO A 563 -45.71 4.23 -23.64
C PRO A 563 -46.66 5.36 -23.27
N LEU A 564 -47.24 6.04 -24.27
CA LEU A 564 -48.39 6.93 -24.15
C LEU A 564 -49.48 6.47 -25.14
N THR A 565 -50.74 6.38 -24.72
CA THR A 565 -51.85 6.09 -25.65
C THR A 565 -52.31 7.39 -26.30
N ASN A 566 -52.48 7.40 -27.63
CA ASN A 566 -53.05 8.53 -28.38
C ASN A 566 -54.44 8.18 -28.95
N ASP A 567 -55.05 9.14 -29.66
CA ASP A 567 -56.43 9.06 -30.17
C ASP A 567 -56.64 8.02 -31.29
N ASN A 568 -55.58 7.44 -31.86
CA ASN A 568 -55.70 6.34 -32.83
C ASN A 568 -56.07 5.00 -32.18
N CYS A 569 -56.20 4.96 -30.85
CA CYS A 569 -56.57 3.76 -30.13
C CYS A 569 -58.00 3.33 -30.47
N ASN A 570 -58.18 2.04 -30.76
CA ASN A 570 -59.49 1.46 -31.02
C ASN A 570 -59.84 0.30 -30.08
N GLY A 571 -59.04 0.08 -29.03
CA GLY A 571 -59.29 -0.97 -28.03
C GLY A 571 -58.97 -2.40 -28.50
N CYS A 572 -58.17 -2.61 -29.54
CA CYS A 572 -57.89 -3.97 -30.07
C CYS A 572 -57.20 -4.98 -29.12
N GLY A 573 -56.78 -4.58 -27.91
CA GLY A 573 -56.17 -5.51 -26.93
C GLY A 573 -54.70 -5.88 -27.16
N ARG A 574 -54.12 -5.62 -28.35
CA ARG A 574 -52.78 -6.12 -28.65
C ARG A 574 -51.67 -5.66 -27.69
N CYS A 575 -51.80 -4.44 -27.16
CA CYS A 575 -50.86 -3.89 -26.19
C CYS A 575 -51.00 -4.49 -24.78
N GLU A 576 -52.20 -4.96 -24.41
CA GLU A 576 -52.47 -5.71 -23.18
C GLU A 576 -51.87 -7.12 -23.28
N ASP A 577 -52.07 -7.83 -24.39
CA ASP A 577 -51.50 -9.19 -24.64
C ASP A 577 -49.99 -9.29 -24.42
N VAL A 578 -49.25 -8.26 -24.88
CA VAL A 578 -47.78 -8.23 -24.83
C VAL A 578 -47.26 -7.75 -23.47
N CYS A 579 -48.12 -7.17 -22.63
CA CYS A 579 -47.77 -6.62 -21.33
C CYS A 579 -47.63 -7.73 -20.27
N LYS A 580 -46.41 -8.22 -20.04
CA LYS A 580 -46.14 -9.35 -19.12
C LYS A 580 -46.25 -9.04 -17.63
N ILE A 581 -46.51 -7.78 -17.30
CA ILE A 581 -46.68 -7.27 -15.95
C ILE A 581 -48.10 -6.72 -15.72
N ASN A 582 -49.01 -6.93 -16.69
CA ASN A 582 -50.42 -6.53 -16.61
C ASN A 582 -50.67 -5.04 -16.30
N ALA A 583 -49.76 -4.15 -16.71
CA ALA A 583 -49.90 -2.70 -16.54
C ALA A 583 -50.77 -1.99 -17.60
N ILE A 584 -51.43 -2.74 -18.49
CA ILE A 584 -52.28 -2.16 -19.53
C ILE A 584 -53.61 -2.89 -19.47
N GLU A 585 -54.70 -2.13 -19.42
CA GLU A 585 -56.08 -2.62 -19.43
C GLU A 585 -56.85 -1.95 -20.58
N ILE A 586 -57.70 -2.72 -21.26
CA ILE A 586 -58.61 -2.18 -22.29
C ILE A 586 -59.94 -1.76 -21.67
N THR A 587 -60.29 -0.48 -21.84
CA THR A 587 -61.59 0.07 -21.42
C THR A 587 -62.32 0.66 -22.62
N GLY A 588 -63.31 -0.07 -23.14
CA GLY A 588 -64.06 0.33 -24.33
C GLY A 588 -63.15 0.44 -25.56
N LYS A 589 -62.98 1.66 -26.08
CA LYS A 589 -62.16 1.94 -27.27
C LYS A 589 -60.72 2.36 -26.95
N ASN A 590 -60.34 2.44 -25.67
CA ASN A 590 -59.04 2.95 -25.26
C ASN A 590 -58.24 1.93 -24.45
N ALA A 591 -56.92 2.00 -24.59
CA ALA A 591 -55.98 1.27 -23.73
C ALA A 591 -55.47 2.21 -22.63
N ILE A 592 -55.73 1.87 -21.37
CA ILE A 592 -55.24 2.60 -20.20
C ILE A 592 -53.96 1.94 -19.70
N THR A 593 -52.91 2.73 -19.47
CA THR A 593 -51.66 2.25 -18.88
C THR A 593 -51.61 2.65 -17.41
N ASP A 594 -51.49 1.68 -16.51
CA ASP A 594 -51.09 1.92 -15.12
C ASP A 594 -49.58 2.20 -15.07
N TYR A 595 -49.22 3.46 -14.82
CA TYR A 595 -47.82 3.88 -14.79
C TYR A 595 -47.07 3.42 -13.53
N ASP A 596 -47.78 3.09 -12.44
CA ASP A 596 -47.14 2.61 -11.21
C ASP A 596 -46.68 1.15 -11.36
N SER A 597 -47.46 0.34 -12.08
CA SER A 597 -47.07 -1.04 -12.42
C SER A 597 -46.13 -1.10 -13.63
N CYS A 598 -46.20 -0.13 -14.56
CA CYS A 598 -45.44 -0.15 -15.81
C CYS A 598 -43.92 -0.07 -15.61
N ILE A 599 -43.21 -1.15 -15.88
CA ILE A 599 -41.73 -1.17 -15.86
C ILE A 599 -41.07 -0.46 -17.05
N SER A 600 -41.82 0.22 -17.91
CA SER A 600 -41.29 0.96 -19.07
C SER A 600 -40.46 0.11 -20.05
N CYS A 601 -40.88 -1.13 -20.31
CA CYS A 601 -40.18 -2.02 -21.26
C CYS A 601 -40.43 -1.68 -22.74
N GLY A 602 -41.41 -0.82 -23.04
CA GLY A 602 -41.72 -0.35 -24.39
C GLY A 602 -42.30 -1.37 -25.36
N LYS A 603 -42.51 -2.64 -24.97
CA LYS A 603 -42.98 -3.72 -25.88
C LYS A 603 -44.33 -3.44 -26.55
N CYS A 604 -45.22 -2.74 -25.86
CA CYS A 604 -46.54 -2.37 -26.36
C CYS A 604 -46.51 -1.35 -27.50
N ILE A 605 -45.42 -0.59 -27.65
CA ILE A 605 -45.25 0.46 -28.67
C ILE A 605 -45.18 -0.15 -30.07
N PRO A 606 -44.17 -0.99 -30.41
CA PRO A 606 -44.11 -1.63 -31.73
C PRO A 606 -45.19 -2.70 -31.94
N ALA A 607 -45.83 -3.18 -30.88
CA ALA A 607 -46.91 -4.16 -30.99
C ALA A 607 -48.25 -3.56 -31.42
N CYS A 608 -48.42 -2.23 -31.35
CA CYS A 608 -49.68 -1.58 -31.68
C CYS A 608 -49.90 -1.54 -33.20
N PRO A 609 -50.91 -2.25 -33.76
CA PRO A 609 -51.13 -2.28 -35.20
C PRO A 609 -51.67 -0.95 -35.75
N ASN A 610 -52.21 -0.08 -34.87
CA ASN A 610 -52.85 1.18 -35.25
C ASN A 610 -51.97 2.41 -34.97
N ASN A 611 -50.69 2.22 -34.61
CA ASN A 611 -49.80 3.31 -34.20
C ASN A 611 -50.39 4.19 -33.08
N ALA A 612 -51.12 3.57 -32.15
CA ALA A 612 -51.81 4.26 -31.05
C ALA A 612 -51.00 4.34 -29.75
N LYS A 613 -49.74 3.87 -29.78
CA LYS A 613 -48.82 3.86 -28.64
C LYS A 613 -47.60 4.70 -28.97
N ASP A 614 -47.60 5.95 -28.54
CA ASP A 614 -46.47 6.86 -28.62
C ASP A 614 -45.47 6.65 -27.48
N ILE A 615 -44.39 7.42 -27.49
CA ILE A 615 -43.35 7.42 -26.46
C ILE A 615 -43.64 8.58 -25.51
N LYS A 616 -44.05 8.28 -24.27
CA LYS A 616 -44.14 9.27 -23.18
C LYS A 616 -42.74 9.71 -22.73
N TYR A 617 -41.85 8.73 -22.58
CA TYR A 617 -40.51 8.90 -22.05
C TYR A 617 -39.56 7.87 -22.67
N LYS A 618 -38.34 8.29 -22.97
CA LYS A 618 -37.26 7.41 -23.40
C LYS A 618 -35.97 7.92 -22.76
N GLY A 619 -35.25 7.03 -22.10
CA GLY A 619 -34.02 7.38 -21.40
C GLY A 619 -33.46 6.18 -20.67
N TYR A 620 -32.92 6.43 -19.49
CA TYR A 620 -32.24 5.46 -18.65
C TYR A 620 -32.80 5.51 -17.23
N CYS A 621 -32.78 4.38 -16.55
CA CYS A 621 -33.01 4.29 -15.12
C CYS A 621 -31.74 3.79 -14.45
N LEU A 622 -31.25 4.58 -13.50
CA LEU A 622 -30.09 4.29 -12.66
C LEU A 622 -30.57 3.72 -11.34
N SER A 623 -29.94 2.65 -10.88
CA SER A 623 -30.15 2.06 -9.55
C SER A 623 -28.90 2.24 -8.71
N ILE A 624 -28.96 3.11 -7.71
CA ILE A 624 -27.79 3.54 -6.93
C ILE A 624 -27.84 2.98 -5.51
N GLY A 625 -26.75 2.36 -5.06
CA GLY A 625 -26.65 1.82 -3.71
C GLY A 625 -27.17 0.40 -3.57
N GLY A 626 -27.31 -0.35 -4.67
CA GLY A 626 -27.63 -1.77 -4.60
C GLY A 626 -26.46 -2.59 -4.04
N LYS A 627 -26.76 -3.69 -3.36
CA LYS A 627 -25.77 -4.60 -2.80
C LYS A 627 -26.30 -6.02 -2.81
N GLY A 628 -25.60 -6.94 -3.47
CA GLY A 628 -25.79 -8.38 -3.31
C GLY A 628 -24.80 -9.00 -2.30
N GLY A 629 -25.08 -10.21 -1.82
CA GLY A 629 -24.19 -11.01 -0.97
C GLY A 629 -24.77 -11.27 0.42
N ARG A 630 -23.97 -11.00 1.47
CA ARG A 630 -24.37 -11.24 2.89
C ARG A 630 -25.67 -10.53 3.29
N GLU A 631 -25.94 -9.39 2.66
CA GLU A 631 -27.14 -8.59 2.84
C GLU A 631 -27.54 -8.09 1.45
N THR A 632 -28.79 -8.32 1.07
CA THR A 632 -29.35 -7.89 -0.22
C THR A 632 -30.05 -6.55 -0.03
N ILE A 633 -29.62 -5.53 -0.78
CA ILE A 633 -30.19 -4.19 -0.78
C ILE A 633 -30.50 -3.82 -2.24
N LEU A 634 -31.71 -3.33 -2.48
CA LEU A 634 -32.09 -2.75 -3.76
C LEU A 634 -31.62 -1.30 -3.81
N GLY A 635 -31.04 -0.90 -4.95
CA GLY A 635 -30.64 0.49 -5.16
C GLY A 635 -31.84 1.41 -5.35
N HIS A 636 -31.61 2.69 -5.07
CA HIS A 636 -32.57 3.74 -5.32
C HIS A 636 -32.63 4.06 -6.82
N GLU A 637 -33.84 4.04 -7.38
CA GLU A 637 -34.05 4.27 -8.80
C GLU A 637 -34.23 5.76 -9.12
N MET A 638 -33.52 6.23 -10.13
CA MET A 638 -33.65 7.59 -10.69
C MET A 638 -33.62 7.53 -12.21
N TYR A 639 -34.28 8.47 -12.88
CA TYR A 639 -34.40 8.51 -14.34
C TYR A 639 -33.54 9.65 -14.92
N VAL A 640 -32.88 9.38 -16.05
CA VAL A 640 -32.05 10.36 -16.76
C VAL A 640 -32.23 10.22 -18.27
N ASP A 641 -32.11 11.34 -18.99
CA ASP A 641 -32.53 11.42 -20.39
C ASP A 641 -31.40 11.16 -21.40
N SER A 642 -30.15 11.24 -20.96
CA SER A 642 -28.96 11.15 -21.81
C SER A 642 -27.86 10.30 -21.18
N GLU A 643 -26.91 9.84 -22.00
CA GLU A 643 -25.72 9.14 -21.51
C GLU A 643 -24.80 10.07 -20.69
N ASP A 644 -24.71 11.35 -21.05
CA ASP A 644 -23.93 12.34 -20.31
C ASP A 644 -24.39 12.43 -18.85
N GLU A 645 -25.70 12.41 -18.62
CA GLU A 645 -26.29 12.39 -17.29
C GLU A 645 -25.94 11.11 -16.51
N ILE A 646 -25.78 9.97 -17.19
CA ILE A 646 -25.29 8.73 -16.56
C ILE A 646 -23.87 8.94 -16.04
N TYR A 647 -22.98 9.46 -16.88
CA TYR A 647 -21.56 9.64 -16.54
C TYR A 647 -21.39 10.67 -15.42
N LYS A 648 -22.07 11.82 -15.49
CA LYS A 648 -22.06 12.84 -14.43
C LYS A 648 -22.60 12.30 -13.11
N THR A 649 -23.68 11.51 -13.15
CA THR A 649 -24.24 10.90 -11.93
C THR A 649 -23.30 9.85 -11.33
N LEU A 650 -22.70 8.99 -12.15
CA LEU A 650 -21.72 8.00 -11.69
C LEU A 650 -20.50 8.67 -11.04
N ASP A 651 -19.99 9.72 -11.68
CA ASP A 651 -18.92 10.58 -11.16
C ASP A 651 -19.25 11.15 -9.78
N ALA A 652 -20.44 11.74 -9.63
CA ALA A 652 -20.89 12.30 -8.37
C ALA A 652 -21.08 11.23 -7.29
N VAL A 653 -21.72 10.10 -7.61
CA VAL A 653 -21.89 8.98 -6.68
C VAL A 653 -20.55 8.43 -6.20
N PHE A 654 -19.60 8.23 -7.11
CA PHE A 654 -18.29 7.69 -6.78
C PHE A 654 -17.49 8.63 -5.88
N GLU A 655 -17.54 9.93 -6.18
CA GLU A 655 -16.88 10.97 -5.38
C GLU A 655 -17.49 11.08 -3.97
N VAL A 656 -18.82 11.20 -3.87
CA VAL A 656 -19.53 11.27 -2.58
C VAL A 656 -19.32 10.00 -1.77
N TYR A 657 -19.31 8.82 -2.42
CA TYR A 657 -19.01 7.56 -1.75
C TYR A 657 -17.62 7.55 -1.11
N ASN A 658 -16.59 7.88 -1.87
CA ASN A 658 -15.21 7.85 -1.37
C ASN A 658 -14.93 8.97 -0.36
N LYS A 659 -15.63 10.10 -0.46
CA LYS A 659 -15.57 11.19 0.52
C LYS A 659 -16.15 10.77 1.87
N HIS A 660 -17.27 10.04 1.87
CA HIS A 660 -18.01 9.77 3.10
C HIS A 660 -17.74 8.41 3.73
N ALA A 661 -17.34 7.40 2.96
CA ALA A 661 -17.09 6.07 3.50
C ALA A 661 -15.93 6.09 4.51
N LYS A 662 -16.14 5.48 5.69
CA LYS A 662 -15.22 5.58 6.83
C LYS A 662 -14.44 4.29 7.09
N ASN A 663 -14.99 3.15 6.68
CA ASN A 663 -14.38 1.85 6.97
C ASN A 663 -13.95 1.16 5.69
N PRO A 664 -12.68 1.32 5.27
CA PRO A 664 -12.11 0.60 4.15
C PRO A 664 -12.30 -0.91 4.26
N GLN A 665 -12.42 -1.57 3.11
CA GLN A 665 -12.72 -3.01 2.99
C GLN A 665 -14.05 -3.51 3.61
N ARG A 666 -14.80 -2.68 4.33
CA ARG A 666 -15.98 -3.10 5.10
C ARG A 666 -17.25 -2.35 4.73
N GLU A 667 -17.12 -1.07 4.35
CA GLU A 667 -18.24 -0.20 4.04
C GLU A 667 -18.44 -0.06 2.54
N ARG A 668 -19.52 -0.66 2.04
CA ARG A 668 -20.03 -0.53 0.66
C ARG A 668 -20.88 0.73 0.50
N LEU A 669 -21.12 1.14 -0.74
CA LEU A 669 -21.98 2.29 -1.06
C LEU A 669 -23.32 2.26 -0.32
N ALA A 670 -24.02 1.12 -0.36
CA ALA A 670 -25.30 0.95 0.34
C ALA A 670 -25.21 1.25 1.85
N SER A 671 -24.12 0.81 2.49
CA SER A 671 -23.87 1.03 3.91
C SER A 671 -23.52 2.50 4.21
N THR A 672 -22.79 3.15 3.30
CA THR A 672 -22.53 4.60 3.37
C THR A 672 -23.82 5.39 3.28
N ILE A 673 -24.68 5.10 2.30
CA ILE A 673 -25.99 5.75 2.12
C ILE A 673 -26.85 5.58 3.37
N LYS A 674 -26.93 4.36 3.90
CA LYS A 674 -27.67 4.06 5.13
C LYS A 674 -27.16 4.86 6.33
N ARG A 675 -25.83 5.01 6.47
CA ARG A 675 -25.22 5.71 7.61
C ARG A 675 -25.40 7.23 7.54
N ILE A 676 -25.24 7.84 6.37
CA ILE A 676 -25.35 9.30 6.24
C ILE A 676 -26.79 9.79 6.04
N GLY A 677 -27.70 8.86 5.72
CA GLY A 677 -29.08 9.14 5.36
C GLY A 677 -29.25 9.33 3.86
N GLN A 678 -30.27 8.67 3.30
CA GLN A 678 -30.52 8.65 1.85
C GLN A 678 -30.67 10.05 1.25
N LEU A 679 -31.49 10.90 1.88
CA LEU A 679 -31.73 12.27 1.42
C LEU A 679 -30.43 13.10 1.40
N ASN A 680 -29.61 12.99 2.45
CA ASN A 680 -28.34 13.71 2.53
C ASN A 680 -27.36 13.25 1.45
N PHE A 681 -27.27 11.94 1.21
CA PHE A 681 -26.43 11.39 0.15
C PHE A 681 -26.84 11.92 -1.22
N PHE A 682 -28.12 11.79 -1.59
CA PHE A 682 -28.57 12.20 -2.92
C PHE A 682 -28.57 13.71 -3.13
N ASN A 683 -28.82 14.51 -2.08
CA ASN A 683 -28.65 15.96 -2.15
C ASN A 683 -27.21 16.37 -2.43
N GLU A 684 -26.23 15.65 -1.88
CA GLU A 684 -24.81 15.92 -2.16
C GLU A 684 -24.40 15.42 -3.54
N VAL A 685 -24.90 14.25 -3.96
CA VAL A 685 -24.71 13.75 -5.33
C VAL A 685 -25.21 14.77 -6.34
N GLU A 686 -26.41 15.33 -6.17
CA GLU A 686 -26.94 16.33 -7.10
C GLU A 686 -26.11 17.61 -7.11
N LYS A 687 -25.61 18.07 -5.96
CA LYS A 687 -24.70 19.23 -5.89
C LYS A 687 -23.39 18.98 -6.63
N VAL A 688 -22.77 17.82 -6.43
CA VAL A 688 -21.52 17.46 -7.12
C VAL A 688 -21.77 17.30 -8.62
N LYS A 689 -22.89 16.68 -8.99
CA LYS A 689 -23.30 16.50 -10.39
C LYS A 689 -23.47 17.82 -11.12
N LEU A 690 -24.12 18.83 -10.52
CA LEU A 690 -24.32 20.16 -11.12
C LEU A 690 -23.02 20.97 -11.26
N SER A 691 -21.96 20.61 -10.55
CA SER A 691 -20.65 21.26 -10.65
C SER A 691 -19.77 20.72 -11.79
N LYS A 692 -20.22 19.67 -12.48
CA LYS A 692 -19.55 19.00 -13.60
C LYS A 692 -20.32 19.23 -14.90
#